data_AF-A0A4S8F6V7-F1
#
_entry.id   AF-A0A4S8F6V7-F1
#
_cell.length_a   1.000
_cell.length_b   1.000
_cell.length_c   1.000
_cell.angle_alpha   90.00
_cell.angle_beta   90.00
_cell.angle_gamma   90.00
#
_symmetry.space_group_name_H-M   'P 1'
#
loop_
_entity.id
_entity.type
_entity.pdbx_description
1 polymer ?
#
loop_
_entity_poly.entity_id
_entity_poly.type
_entity_poly.pdbx_seq_one_letter_code
_entity_poly.pdbx_strand_id
1 'polypeptide(L)'
;MNMKSILIITQQFSIGGLETHIRGEIEQLSAMGIDVHLATGSILEKALLPSGLASISAGLALEPSATAQQTLTAIEKLRELIREHCIDRVHIHPFTSIVPAAIAAELEGVPYGVTLHGPDSLGSFYGPTFDVVLKDAVLPNCSSVIGVSPEVKEMAAAYAADSQIHYIPNAVSMERVTQSTNVAGVDHWLVVSRLDDAKVPGILDFCVKARKTDIPHIFIAGDGAARPMLKYWLQEKGLSDFVQFLGSSAEIGALMARASGIAGMGRVLLEGIAARKPVVMVGYDGVKGVLDRNLFESAAHANFSGRGLPTVGGEALNQQLLRLSNSTENSHLYTLLQKDFDEKTVWARFAKFMEMAQPPRNSYLQHIYACLQAMPVNDETPYLNSLEFLSKLAECRAKSPVERRFETSIALANCRLKMAAQIAQKDEQIGNHSMHKDTRIADQDVQIADLKGQLAELSQHIAALNQDIIDRDRQIDQISQSVVVHQNDLKNIRYSASWRITHPLRVGYSFISKWGSPIFSRLPQGLRKVALGQINPVAHSSSPKASQQVNKDLSWSDFSRKVLARRDSYKGIFVQEIVIDWNVPLYQRPQHMAVAMARQGYLVIYRTTNWTNDDVNGCREVEENVWVTNCDEVDSLEDVVRSLYSTAYSNSVNNILKNGARGRIVYEYIDHIDPEISGDDENIKRLISLKDFAFSGGADYVVASAQNLYNEAVDAVGVNKTILVQNGVDTRHYRNSCHKSQVLPASLAEFRKKYKYIVGYFGALAPWLWYEIIERLVNQKNDVGFVFIGPDYYGGVAKLPNADNVIYLGSVDYKILPAYAMSFDVCFIPFKPGDIAKSTSPLKLFEYFALEKPVVVTSDMAECTRYPEVFHGASVQELSSAIDKAIAIKDDAHFKKRLSQLADENNWDMRATALIAGLKI
;
A
#
# COMPACT_ATOMS: atom_id res chain seq x y z
N MET A 1 10.54 -33.30 45.68
CA MET A 1 11.49 -32.21 45.92
C MET A 1 10.81 -30.97 45.41
N ASN A 2 10.54 -29.98 46.27
CA ASN A 2 10.00 -28.71 45.82
C ASN A 2 11.11 -27.94 45.09
N MET A 3 10.78 -27.29 43.98
CA MET A 3 11.68 -26.36 43.30
C MET A 3 12.07 -25.25 44.28
N LYS A 4 13.36 -25.00 44.47
CA LYS A 4 13.88 -23.97 45.39
C LYS A 4 14.49 -22.79 44.67
N SER A 5 15.07 -23.00 43.49
CA SER A 5 15.66 -21.94 42.68
C SER A 5 15.30 -22.06 41.20
N ILE A 6 15.01 -20.93 40.56
CA ILE A 6 14.68 -20.85 39.12
C ILE A 6 15.43 -19.70 38.45
N LEU A 7 15.96 -19.95 37.26
CA LEU A 7 16.58 -18.94 36.40
C LEU A 7 15.64 -18.59 35.25
N ILE A 8 15.14 -17.36 35.22
CA ILE A 8 14.33 -16.80 34.14
C ILE A 8 15.24 -16.08 33.17
N ILE A 9 15.12 -16.37 31.87
CA ILE A 9 15.97 -15.82 30.81
C ILE A 9 15.11 -15.15 29.76
N THR A 10 15.40 -13.88 29.45
CA THR A 10 14.72 -13.10 28.41
C THR A 10 15.74 -12.34 27.55
N GLN A 11 15.40 -12.02 26.30
CA GLN A 11 16.28 -11.25 25.43
C GLN A 11 16.49 -9.82 25.95
N GLN A 12 15.43 -9.19 26.46
CA GLN A 12 15.45 -7.83 27.00
C GLN A 12 14.43 -7.68 28.12
N PHE A 13 14.58 -6.60 28.90
CA PHE A 13 13.64 -6.24 29.96
C PHE A 13 13.35 -4.73 29.97
N SER A 14 12.40 -4.28 29.15
CA SER A 14 11.94 -2.88 29.00
C SER A 14 10.42 -2.73 29.17
N ILE A 15 9.85 -1.54 28.95
CA ILE A 15 8.38 -1.33 29.05
C ILE A 15 7.65 -2.15 27.98
N GLY A 16 6.95 -3.21 28.41
CA GLY A 16 6.18 -4.06 27.50
C GLY A 16 5.26 -5.07 28.19
N GLY A 17 4.43 -5.73 27.39
CA GLY A 17 3.47 -6.72 27.86
C GLY A 17 4.10 -8.04 28.30
N LEU A 18 5.22 -8.42 27.66
CA LEU A 18 6.01 -9.60 28.03
C LEU A 18 6.70 -9.38 29.38
N GLU A 19 7.31 -8.21 29.57
CA GLU A 19 8.04 -7.86 30.79
C GLU A 19 7.09 -7.72 31.98
N THR A 20 5.88 -7.20 31.75
CA THR A 20 4.82 -7.19 32.78
C THR A 20 4.40 -8.61 33.17
N HIS A 21 4.35 -9.53 32.22
CA HIS A 21 4.08 -10.94 32.48
C HIS A 21 5.20 -11.61 33.29
N ILE A 22 6.46 -11.41 32.88
CA ILE A 22 7.65 -11.91 33.60
C ILE A 22 7.72 -11.31 35.01
N ARG A 23 7.37 -10.04 35.18
CA ARG A 23 7.32 -9.41 36.50
C ARG A 23 6.33 -10.12 37.43
N GLY A 24 5.13 -10.44 36.93
CA GLY A 24 4.14 -11.21 37.67
C GLY A 24 4.62 -12.63 38.00
N GLU A 25 5.35 -13.27 37.10
CA GLU A 25 6.01 -14.56 37.37
C GLU A 25 6.96 -14.48 38.55
N ILE A 26 7.92 -13.55 38.49
CA ILE A 26 8.94 -13.37 39.51
C ILE A 26 8.30 -13.11 40.87
N GLU A 27 7.37 -12.15 40.95
CA GLU A 27 6.71 -11.80 42.20
C GLU A 27 5.98 -12.99 42.83
N GLN A 28 5.25 -13.79 42.04
CA GLN A 28 4.49 -14.92 42.57
C GLN A 28 5.38 -16.11 42.94
N LEU A 29 6.41 -16.42 42.15
CA LEU A 29 7.36 -17.48 42.48
C LEU A 29 8.17 -17.13 43.73
N SER A 30 8.64 -15.88 43.85
CA SER A 30 9.30 -15.40 45.07
C SER A 30 8.38 -15.44 46.29
N ALA A 31 7.09 -15.12 46.13
CA ALA A 31 6.11 -15.23 47.21
C ALA A 31 5.84 -16.68 47.65
N MET A 32 6.09 -17.67 46.78
CA MET A 32 6.06 -19.10 47.11
C MET A 32 7.35 -19.57 47.82
N GLY A 33 8.32 -18.69 48.03
CA GLY A 33 9.60 -19.01 48.67
C GLY A 33 10.63 -19.65 47.73
N ILE A 34 10.49 -19.43 46.42
CA ILE A 34 11.46 -19.86 45.41
C ILE A 34 12.44 -18.70 45.16
N ASP A 35 13.74 -19.00 45.16
CA ASP A 35 14.77 -18.03 44.79
C ASP A 35 14.73 -17.81 43.26
N VAL A 36 14.27 -16.64 42.85
CA VAL A 36 14.13 -16.30 41.42
C VAL A 36 15.32 -15.46 40.97
N HIS A 37 16.01 -15.95 39.95
CA HIS A 37 17.15 -15.30 39.32
C HIS A 37 16.76 -14.83 37.90
N LEU A 38 17.13 -13.61 37.53
CA LEU A 38 16.83 -13.06 36.19
C LEU A 38 18.10 -12.86 35.38
N ALA A 39 18.15 -13.42 34.18
CA ALA A 39 19.18 -13.14 33.18
C ALA A 39 18.56 -12.47 31.95
N THR A 40 19.13 -11.33 31.54
CA THR A 40 18.64 -10.54 30.41
C THR A 40 19.77 -10.11 29.47
N GLY A 41 19.42 -9.71 28.25
CA GLY A 41 20.36 -9.14 27.30
C GLY A 41 20.82 -7.73 27.66
N SER A 42 21.19 -6.95 26.64
CA SER A 42 21.80 -5.62 26.82
C SER A 42 20.82 -4.55 27.30
N ILE A 43 19.54 -4.69 26.97
CA ILE A 43 18.48 -3.73 27.33
C ILE A 43 17.84 -4.15 28.67
N LEU A 44 18.00 -3.29 29.68
CA LEU A 44 17.40 -3.44 31.01
C LEU A 44 16.95 -2.10 31.59
N GLU A 45 15.65 -1.96 31.85
CA GLU A 45 15.09 -0.86 32.61
C GLU A 45 14.96 -1.22 34.10
N LYS A 46 15.92 -0.76 34.90
CA LYS A 46 15.98 -1.06 36.34
C LYS A 46 14.73 -0.64 37.13
N ALA A 47 14.03 0.39 36.68
CA ALA A 47 12.82 0.89 37.34
C ALA A 47 11.64 -0.11 37.28
N LEU A 48 11.68 -1.07 36.36
CA LEU A 48 10.62 -2.07 36.17
C LEU A 48 10.88 -3.38 36.92
N LEU A 49 12.03 -3.51 37.56
CA LEU A 49 12.41 -4.74 38.23
C LEU A 49 11.48 -5.05 39.42
N PRO A 50 10.96 -6.28 39.52
CA PRO A 50 10.13 -6.68 40.64
C PRO A 50 10.89 -6.74 41.96
N SER A 51 10.17 -6.51 43.06
CA SER A 51 10.65 -6.85 44.40
C SER A 51 10.71 -8.37 44.58
N GLY A 52 11.78 -8.90 45.19
CA GLY A 52 11.89 -10.32 45.52
C GLY A 52 12.81 -11.14 44.61
N LEU A 53 13.52 -10.52 43.66
CA LEU A 53 14.60 -11.16 42.91
C LEU A 53 15.77 -11.52 43.83
N ALA A 54 16.28 -12.75 43.70
CA ALA A 54 17.47 -13.23 44.41
C ALA A 54 18.75 -12.70 43.75
N SER A 55 18.83 -12.72 42.42
CA SER A 55 19.92 -12.07 41.67
C SER A 55 19.48 -11.63 40.28
N ILE A 56 20.27 -10.72 39.69
CA ILE A 56 20.08 -10.24 38.33
C ILE A 56 21.41 -10.21 37.57
N SER A 57 21.39 -10.73 36.35
CA SER A 57 22.50 -10.66 35.39
C SER A 57 22.02 -10.02 34.10
N ALA A 58 22.73 -9.01 33.62
CA ALA A 58 22.37 -8.26 32.41
C ALA A 58 23.58 -8.12 31.50
N GLY A 59 23.36 -7.66 30.26
CA GLY A 59 24.43 -7.47 29.28
C GLY A 59 24.84 -8.75 28.55
N LEU A 60 24.01 -9.80 28.59
CA LEU A 60 24.26 -11.02 27.82
C LEU A 60 23.99 -10.76 26.34
N ALA A 61 24.80 -11.36 25.46
CA ALA A 61 24.61 -11.26 24.02
C ALA A 61 23.50 -12.22 23.54
N LEU A 62 22.25 -11.87 23.84
CA LEU A 62 21.05 -12.65 23.49
C LEU A 62 20.30 -12.08 22.27
N GLU A 63 20.80 -10.99 21.69
CA GLU A 63 20.24 -10.30 20.53
C GLU A 63 20.46 -11.09 19.22
N PRO A 64 19.63 -10.89 18.18
CA PRO A 64 19.81 -11.55 16.87
C PRO A 64 21.14 -11.21 16.20
N SER A 65 21.72 -10.05 16.51
CA SER A 65 23.00 -9.58 15.96
C SER A 65 24.22 -10.19 16.65
N ALA A 66 24.04 -11.04 17.67
CA ALA A 66 25.16 -11.63 18.41
C ALA A 66 26.02 -12.53 17.50
N THR A 67 27.34 -12.37 17.59
CA THR A 67 28.29 -13.26 16.90
C THR A 67 28.36 -14.63 17.57
N ALA A 68 29.00 -15.60 16.93
CA ALA A 68 29.21 -16.93 17.53
C ALA A 68 29.99 -16.84 18.85
N GLN A 69 31.04 -16.01 18.90
CA GLN A 69 31.86 -15.83 20.10
C GLN A 69 31.12 -15.12 21.24
N GLN A 70 30.32 -14.11 20.91
CA GLN A 70 29.48 -13.40 21.88
C GLN A 70 28.40 -14.35 22.44
N THR A 71 27.78 -15.14 21.57
CA THR A 71 26.79 -16.15 21.96
C THR A 71 27.41 -17.24 22.84
N LEU A 72 28.62 -17.72 22.52
CA LEU A 72 29.36 -18.66 23.33
C LEU A 72 29.67 -18.10 24.72
N THR A 73 30.08 -16.83 24.79
CA THR A 73 30.33 -16.13 26.05
C THR A 73 29.04 -16.03 26.89
N ALA A 74 27.90 -15.73 26.25
CA ALA A 74 26.61 -15.71 26.91
C ALA A 74 26.21 -17.10 27.44
N ILE A 75 26.42 -18.17 26.66
CA ILE A 75 26.18 -19.55 27.08
C ILE A 75 27.01 -19.90 28.31
N GLU A 76 28.32 -19.63 28.29
CA GLU A 76 29.20 -19.91 29.44
C GLU A 76 28.79 -19.11 30.68
N LYS A 77 28.39 -17.84 30.50
CA LYS A 77 27.91 -17.04 31.63
C LYS A 77 26.61 -17.59 32.21
N LEU A 78 25.68 -18.05 31.37
CA LEU A 78 24.45 -18.72 31.83
C LEU A 78 24.75 -20.01 32.59
N ARG A 79 25.72 -20.81 32.13
CA ARG A 79 26.18 -22.03 32.82
C ARG A 79 26.82 -21.71 34.18
N GLU A 80 27.62 -20.65 34.25
CA GLU A 80 28.20 -20.16 35.50
C GLU A 80 27.09 -19.80 36.50
N LEU A 81 26.08 -19.03 36.07
CA LEU A 81 24.94 -18.66 36.91
C LEU A 81 24.15 -19.88 37.40
N ILE A 82 23.94 -20.87 36.52
CA ILE A 82 23.28 -22.13 36.88
C ILE A 82 24.00 -22.83 38.04
N ARG A 83 25.34 -22.89 37.98
CA ARG A 83 26.17 -23.52 39.02
C ARG A 83 26.28 -22.67 40.28
N GLU A 84 26.54 -21.38 40.13
CA GLU A 84 26.76 -20.43 41.23
C GLU A 84 25.54 -20.37 42.16
N HIS A 85 24.34 -20.35 41.57
CA HIS A 85 23.09 -20.23 42.30
C HIS A 85 22.37 -21.56 42.53
N CYS A 86 22.98 -22.69 42.17
CA CYS A 86 22.38 -24.02 42.28
C CYS A 86 20.96 -24.08 41.69
N ILE A 87 20.80 -23.56 40.46
CA ILE A 87 19.51 -23.42 39.81
C ILE A 87 18.85 -24.79 39.60
N ASP A 88 17.63 -24.98 40.11
CA ASP A 88 16.89 -26.24 39.93
C ASP A 88 16.19 -26.32 38.58
N ARG A 89 15.72 -25.18 38.05
CA ARG A 89 14.94 -25.08 36.80
C ARG A 89 15.31 -23.83 36.01
N VAL A 90 15.29 -23.93 34.69
CA VAL A 90 15.45 -22.78 33.79
C VAL A 90 14.14 -22.49 33.08
N HIS A 91 13.71 -21.24 33.05
CA HIS A 91 12.55 -20.82 32.26
C HIS A 91 12.97 -19.78 31.23
N ILE A 92 12.64 -20.04 29.98
CA ILE A 92 13.13 -19.28 28.85
C ILE A 92 11.97 -18.61 28.13
N HIS A 93 12.04 -17.29 28.06
CA HIS A 93 11.15 -16.46 27.26
C HIS A 93 11.76 -16.17 25.89
N PRO A 94 10.92 -15.92 24.86
CA PRO A 94 11.36 -15.62 23.51
C PRO A 94 12.04 -14.24 23.44
N PHE A 95 12.77 -13.92 22.37
CA PHE A 95 12.85 -14.66 21.11
C PHE A 95 14.21 -15.35 20.92
N THR A 96 15.27 -14.60 20.60
CA THR A 96 16.59 -15.20 20.30
C THR A 96 17.33 -15.73 21.53
N SER A 97 16.89 -15.38 22.73
CA SER A 97 17.35 -15.93 24.02
C SER A 97 17.17 -17.45 24.13
N ILE A 98 16.22 -18.05 23.38
CA ILE A 98 15.89 -19.48 23.47
C ILE A 98 17.11 -20.37 23.21
N VAL A 99 17.86 -20.10 22.16
CA VAL A 99 18.96 -20.95 21.71
C VAL A 99 20.10 -21.01 22.75
N PRO A 100 20.75 -19.90 23.15
CA PRO A 100 21.84 -19.94 24.11
C PRO A 100 21.40 -20.47 25.49
N ALA A 101 20.18 -20.14 25.92
CA ALA A 101 19.64 -20.60 27.20
C ALA A 101 19.36 -22.11 27.21
N ALA A 102 18.77 -22.65 26.16
CA ALA A 102 18.51 -24.08 26.04
C ALA A 102 19.82 -24.88 26.02
N ILE A 103 20.83 -24.38 25.30
CA ILE A 103 22.18 -24.99 25.27
C ILE A 103 22.78 -25.01 26.68
N ALA A 104 22.75 -23.88 27.40
CA ALA A 104 23.30 -23.79 28.75
C ALA A 104 22.60 -24.75 29.71
N ALA A 105 21.26 -24.80 29.69
CA ALA A 105 20.48 -25.67 30.55
C ALA A 105 20.74 -27.16 30.25
N GLU A 106 20.81 -27.56 28.98
CA GLU A 106 21.09 -28.94 28.58
C GLU A 106 22.51 -29.37 28.99
N LEU A 107 23.52 -28.51 28.80
CA LEU A 107 24.91 -28.80 29.19
C LEU A 107 25.08 -28.96 30.71
N GLU A 108 24.26 -28.28 31.51
CA GLU A 108 24.25 -28.44 32.97
C GLU A 108 23.26 -29.52 33.46
N GLY A 109 22.51 -30.15 32.56
CA GLY A 109 21.51 -31.18 32.90
C GLY A 109 20.34 -30.64 33.71
N VAL A 110 20.05 -29.34 33.61
CA VAL A 110 18.97 -28.68 34.36
C VAL A 110 17.68 -28.69 33.52
N PRO A 111 16.53 -29.15 34.05
CA PRO A 111 15.26 -29.10 33.35
C PRO A 111 14.90 -27.66 32.94
N TYR A 112 14.47 -27.48 31.69
CA TYR A 112 14.13 -26.17 31.16
C TYR A 112 12.80 -26.13 30.41
N GLY A 113 12.09 -25.01 30.59
CA GLY A 113 10.84 -24.71 29.93
C GLY A 113 10.99 -23.57 28.92
N VAL A 114 10.32 -23.67 27.78
CA VAL A 114 10.27 -22.60 26.75
C VAL A 114 8.83 -22.10 26.61
N THR A 115 8.61 -20.80 26.79
CA THR A 115 7.29 -20.19 26.58
C THR A 115 7.15 -19.58 25.18
N LEU A 116 6.06 -19.91 24.49
CA LEU A 116 5.67 -19.35 23.21
C LEU A 116 4.50 -18.37 23.41
N HIS A 117 4.73 -17.08 23.13
CA HIS A 117 3.80 -15.97 23.46
C HIS A 117 2.74 -15.69 22.37
N GLY A 118 2.85 -16.36 21.22
CA GLY A 118 1.90 -16.26 20.12
C GLY A 118 2.36 -17.09 18.92
N PRO A 119 1.57 -17.11 17.82
CA PRO A 119 1.96 -17.76 16.57
C PRO A 119 3.32 -17.26 16.05
N ASP A 120 3.61 -15.98 16.28
CA ASP A 120 4.86 -15.33 15.87
C ASP A 120 6.10 -15.94 16.53
N SER A 121 5.97 -16.56 17.71
CA SER A 121 7.07 -17.31 18.34
C SER A 121 7.52 -18.52 17.52
N LEU A 122 6.70 -18.98 16.57
CA LEU A 122 7.02 -20.05 15.61
C LEU A 122 7.13 -19.53 14.17
N GLY A 123 7.01 -18.22 13.96
CA GLY A 123 7.19 -17.56 12.66
C GLY A 123 8.67 -17.40 12.28
N SER A 124 8.95 -17.16 10.99
CA SER A 124 10.32 -17.12 10.43
C SER A 124 11.01 -15.76 10.56
N PHE A 125 10.89 -15.08 11.70
CA PHE A 125 11.37 -13.70 11.89
C PHE A 125 12.91 -13.56 11.97
N TYR A 126 13.59 -14.56 12.53
CA TYR A 126 15.04 -14.51 12.81
C TYR A 126 15.86 -15.36 11.83
N GLY A 127 15.29 -15.64 10.66
CA GLY A 127 15.95 -16.37 9.58
C GLY A 127 15.85 -17.90 9.69
N PRO A 128 16.24 -18.61 8.63
CA PRO A 128 16.04 -20.05 8.52
C PRO A 128 16.87 -20.85 9.53
N THR A 129 18.01 -20.34 9.98
CA THR A 129 18.84 -21.00 10.99
C THR A 129 18.15 -21.08 12.34
N PHE A 130 17.59 -19.95 12.81
CA PHE A 130 16.86 -19.90 14.08
C PHE A 130 15.66 -20.84 14.06
N ASP A 131 14.90 -20.82 12.96
CA ASP A 131 13.72 -21.67 12.78
C ASP A 131 14.03 -23.15 12.93
N VAL A 132 15.08 -23.62 12.27
CA VAL A 132 15.46 -25.04 12.33
C VAL A 132 15.96 -25.40 13.72
N VAL A 133 16.79 -24.54 14.33
CA VAL A 133 17.27 -24.78 15.70
C VAL A 133 16.11 -24.82 16.70
N LEU A 134 15.17 -23.87 16.62
CA LEU A 134 14.01 -23.85 17.51
C LEU A 134 13.11 -25.08 17.29
N LYS A 135 12.65 -25.29 16.05
CA LYS A 135 11.60 -26.27 15.72
C LYS A 135 12.07 -27.71 15.75
N ASP A 136 13.31 -27.96 15.37
CA ASP A 136 13.82 -29.32 15.17
C ASP A 136 14.93 -29.71 16.18
N ALA A 137 15.51 -28.77 16.93
CA ALA A 137 16.46 -29.08 18.02
C ALA A 137 15.95 -28.70 19.42
N VAL A 138 15.41 -27.49 19.64
CA VAL A 138 15.01 -27.05 20.98
C VAL A 138 13.67 -27.64 21.41
N LEU A 139 12.60 -27.41 20.64
CA LEU A 139 11.24 -27.80 21.04
C LEU A 139 11.07 -29.32 21.25
N PRO A 140 11.62 -30.21 20.39
CA PRO A 140 11.49 -31.65 20.61
C PRO A 140 12.21 -32.15 21.89
N ASN A 141 13.25 -31.44 22.34
CA ASN A 141 14.16 -31.91 23.39
C ASN A 141 14.03 -31.16 24.72
N CYS A 142 13.30 -30.04 24.75
CA CYS A 142 13.06 -29.30 25.98
C CYS A 142 12.20 -30.10 26.99
N SER A 143 12.35 -29.78 28.27
CA SER A 143 11.59 -30.48 29.32
C SER A 143 10.10 -30.14 29.27
N SER A 144 9.79 -28.88 28.94
CA SER A 144 8.43 -28.36 28.86
C SER A 144 8.31 -27.29 27.76
N VAL A 145 7.29 -27.39 26.91
CA VAL A 145 6.86 -26.31 26.01
C VAL A 145 5.61 -25.67 26.59
N ILE A 146 5.60 -24.36 26.75
CA ILE A 146 4.50 -23.62 27.33
C ILE A 146 3.86 -22.77 26.25
N GLY A 147 2.62 -23.11 25.89
CA GLY A 147 1.79 -22.27 25.01
C GLY A 147 0.92 -21.33 25.85
N VAL A 148 0.92 -20.04 25.51
CA VAL A 148 0.06 -19.05 26.21
C VAL A 148 -1.42 -19.10 25.81
N SER A 149 -1.76 -19.91 24.81
CA SER A 149 -3.13 -20.16 24.36
C SER A 149 -3.29 -21.57 23.80
N PRO A 150 -4.55 -22.08 23.72
CA PRO A 150 -4.85 -23.31 23.01
C PRO A 150 -4.33 -23.33 21.56
N GLU A 151 -4.48 -22.23 20.80
CA GLU A 151 -3.93 -22.09 19.44
C GLU A 151 -2.41 -22.37 19.41
N VAL A 152 -1.64 -21.73 20.30
CA VAL A 152 -0.19 -21.92 20.34
C VAL A 152 0.19 -23.33 20.81
N LYS A 153 -0.59 -23.91 21.72
CA LYS A 153 -0.43 -25.31 22.15
C LYS A 153 -0.61 -26.27 20.97
N GLU A 154 -1.65 -26.08 20.16
CA GLU A 154 -1.92 -26.88 18.96
C GLU A 154 -0.80 -26.73 17.92
N MET A 155 -0.29 -25.51 17.72
CA MET A 155 0.86 -25.27 16.85
C MET A 155 2.14 -25.97 17.36
N ALA A 156 2.38 -25.95 18.66
CA ALA A 156 3.54 -26.61 19.28
C ALA A 156 3.51 -28.14 19.14
N ALA A 157 2.32 -28.74 19.00
CA ALA A 157 2.15 -30.20 18.84
C ALA A 157 2.79 -30.76 17.56
N ALA A 158 3.09 -29.91 16.58
CA ALA A 158 3.84 -30.30 15.38
C ALA A 158 5.35 -30.55 15.66
N TYR A 159 5.85 -30.11 16.81
CA TYR A 159 7.28 -30.05 17.14
C TYR A 159 7.66 -30.74 18.45
N ALA A 160 6.74 -30.81 19.43
CA ALA A 160 6.99 -31.45 20.72
C ALA A 160 5.93 -32.52 21.02
N ALA A 161 6.25 -33.46 21.91
CA ALA A 161 5.29 -34.47 22.33
C ALA A 161 4.22 -33.87 23.24
N ASP A 162 2.98 -34.36 23.15
CA ASP A 162 1.86 -33.86 23.97
C ASP A 162 2.14 -33.84 25.48
N SER A 163 2.96 -34.77 25.98
CA SER A 163 3.36 -34.83 27.39
C SER A 163 4.27 -33.67 27.83
N GLN A 164 4.95 -33.02 26.88
CA GLN A 164 5.81 -31.86 27.12
C GLN A 164 5.06 -30.53 26.98
N ILE A 165 3.89 -30.51 26.34
CA ILE A 165 3.21 -29.27 25.97
C ILE A 165 2.14 -28.91 27.00
N HIS A 166 2.34 -27.77 27.66
CA HIS A 166 1.48 -27.23 28.69
C HIS A 166 0.82 -25.93 28.25
N TYR A 167 -0.42 -25.73 28.68
CA TYR A 167 -1.14 -24.46 28.49
C TYR A 167 -1.08 -23.64 29.78
N ILE A 168 -0.41 -22.49 29.71
CA ILE A 168 -0.33 -21.50 30.79
C ILE A 168 -0.76 -20.16 30.21
N PRO A 169 -2.00 -19.70 30.47
CA PRO A 169 -2.46 -18.44 29.90
C PRO A 169 -1.67 -17.24 30.42
N ASN A 170 -1.74 -16.13 29.69
CA ASN A 170 -1.34 -14.84 30.24
C ASN A 170 -2.18 -14.50 31.49
N ALA A 171 -1.51 -14.20 32.59
CA ALA A 171 -2.15 -13.89 33.87
C ALA A 171 -2.32 -12.40 34.13
N VAL A 172 -3.26 -12.04 35.00
CA VAL A 172 -3.49 -10.66 35.47
C VAL A 172 -3.50 -10.60 37.00
N SER A 173 -2.96 -9.50 37.53
CA SER A 173 -2.90 -9.24 38.97
C SER A 173 -4.22 -8.65 39.48
N MET A 174 -5.06 -9.46 40.11
CA MET A 174 -6.33 -8.98 40.65
C MET A 174 -6.14 -7.99 41.81
N GLU A 175 -5.10 -8.17 42.63
CA GLU A 175 -4.81 -7.30 43.79
C GLU A 175 -4.36 -5.89 43.38
N ARG A 176 -3.43 -5.78 42.43
CA ARG A 176 -2.93 -4.48 41.94
C ARG A 176 -4.05 -3.64 41.32
N VAL A 177 -4.94 -4.28 40.57
CA VAL A 177 -6.06 -3.59 39.94
C VAL A 177 -7.12 -3.17 40.98
N THR A 178 -7.40 -4.01 41.98
CA THR A 178 -8.37 -3.70 43.05
C THR A 178 -7.92 -2.56 43.97
N GLN A 179 -6.62 -2.37 44.18
CA GLN A 179 -6.12 -1.24 44.98
C GLN A 179 -6.42 0.13 44.34
N SER A 180 -6.64 0.18 43.02
CA SER A 180 -6.96 1.41 42.29
C SER A 180 -8.45 1.76 42.23
N THR A 181 -9.37 0.90 42.69
CA THR A 181 -10.83 1.01 42.39
C THR A 181 -11.64 1.97 43.28
N ASN A 182 -11.03 2.79 44.14
CA ASN A 182 -11.75 3.67 45.08
C ASN A 182 -12.20 5.04 44.51
N VAL A 183 -12.38 5.16 43.20
CA VAL A 183 -12.76 6.43 42.55
C VAL A 183 -14.04 6.25 41.75
N ALA A 184 -15.05 7.09 42.00
CA ALA A 184 -16.26 7.15 41.18
C ALA A 184 -15.87 7.40 39.71
N GLY A 185 -16.41 6.57 38.80
CA GLY A 185 -16.08 6.62 37.38
C GLY A 185 -16.39 7.98 36.77
N VAL A 186 -15.48 8.46 35.92
CA VAL A 186 -15.65 9.67 35.11
C VAL A 186 -16.27 9.26 33.77
N ASP A 187 -16.97 10.18 33.10
CA ASP A 187 -17.72 9.98 31.84
C ASP A 187 -16.86 9.55 30.63
N HIS A 188 -16.03 8.50 30.66
CA HIS A 188 -15.22 8.10 29.48
C HIS A 188 -14.95 6.61 29.36
N TRP A 189 -14.67 6.16 28.15
CA TRP A 189 -14.09 4.85 27.86
C TRP A 189 -12.59 4.96 27.65
N LEU A 190 -11.86 3.89 27.98
CA LEU A 190 -10.41 3.83 27.84
C LEU A 190 -10.01 2.73 26.85
N VAL A 191 -9.28 3.12 25.81
CA VAL A 191 -8.54 2.22 24.93
C VAL A 191 -7.11 2.11 25.44
N VAL A 192 -6.63 0.89 25.66
CA VAL A 192 -5.21 0.65 26.00
C VAL A 192 -4.59 -0.20 24.91
N SER A 193 -3.61 0.35 24.19
CA SER A 193 -2.88 -0.38 23.14
C SER A 193 -1.59 0.32 22.76
N ARG A 194 -0.55 -0.45 22.40
CA ARG A 194 0.54 0.08 21.57
C ARG A 194 -0.02 0.49 20.21
N LEU A 195 0.48 1.59 19.65
CA LEU A 195 0.03 2.14 18.37
C LEU A 195 0.99 1.74 17.26
N ASP A 196 0.87 0.47 16.83
CA ASP A 196 1.51 -0.06 15.62
C ASP A 196 0.48 -0.21 14.49
N ASP A 197 0.97 -0.36 13.26
CA ASP A 197 0.13 -0.33 12.05
C ASP A 197 -0.96 -1.41 12.07
N ALA A 198 -0.66 -2.58 12.63
CA ALA A 198 -1.62 -3.69 12.72
C ALA A 198 -2.78 -3.39 13.67
N LYS A 199 -2.59 -2.52 14.67
CA LYS A 199 -3.65 -2.18 15.66
C LYS A 199 -4.55 -1.03 15.22
N VAL A 200 -4.08 -0.17 14.31
CA VAL A 200 -4.81 1.03 13.88
C VAL A 200 -6.21 0.72 13.34
N PRO A 201 -6.42 -0.28 12.46
CA PRO A 201 -7.74 -0.53 11.90
C PRO A 201 -8.78 -0.90 12.98
N GLY A 202 -8.41 -1.78 13.91
CA GLY A 202 -9.26 -2.16 15.03
C GLY A 202 -9.64 -1.00 15.94
N ILE A 203 -8.65 -0.18 16.34
CA ILE A 203 -8.87 0.95 17.24
C ILE A 203 -9.76 2.00 16.56
N LEU A 204 -9.51 2.30 15.28
CA LEU A 204 -10.31 3.22 14.50
C LEU A 204 -11.76 2.75 14.36
N ASP A 205 -11.96 1.47 14.04
CA ASP A 205 -13.29 0.85 13.94
C ASP A 205 -14.06 0.94 15.25
N PHE A 206 -13.40 0.72 16.40
CA PHE A 206 -14.00 0.96 17.71
C PHE A 206 -14.44 2.40 17.90
N CYS A 207 -13.58 3.38 17.61
CA CYS A 207 -13.92 4.80 17.76
C CYS A 207 -15.11 5.21 16.89
N VAL A 208 -15.14 4.74 15.63
CA VAL A 208 -16.24 5.00 14.69
C VAL A 208 -17.55 4.40 15.17
N LYS A 209 -17.54 3.15 15.66
CA LYS A 209 -18.74 2.48 16.17
C LYS A 209 -19.21 3.09 17.48
N ALA A 210 -18.30 3.38 18.40
CA ALA A 210 -18.60 3.98 19.71
C ALA A 210 -19.28 5.35 19.60
N ARG A 211 -18.93 6.18 18.60
CA ARG A 211 -19.60 7.46 18.35
C ARG A 211 -21.10 7.34 18.05
N LYS A 212 -21.55 6.15 17.63
CA LYS A 212 -22.96 5.85 17.34
C LYS A 212 -23.69 5.20 18.54
N THR A 213 -23.06 5.20 19.71
CA THR A 213 -23.58 4.61 20.96
C THR A 213 -23.62 5.67 22.05
N ASP A 214 -24.10 5.31 23.24
CA ASP A 214 -24.14 6.20 24.42
C ASP A 214 -22.76 6.40 25.08
N ILE A 215 -21.66 6.01 24.41
CA ILE A 215 -20.30 6.28 24.90
C ILE A 215 -20.00 7.79 24.75
N PRO A 216 -19.70 8.51 25.85
CA PRO A 216 -19.52 9.97 25.83
C PRO A 216 -18.21 10.45 25.20
N HIS A 217 -17.07 9.86 25.58
CA HIS A 217 -15.76 10.11 24.98
C HIS A 217 -14.79 8.94 25.20
N ILE A 218 -13.72 8.92 24.40
CA ILE A 218 -12.70 7.85 24.40
C ILE A 218 -11.33 8.45 24.71
N PHE A 219 -10.64 7.88 25.67
CA PHE A 219 -9.23 8.14 25.93
C PHE A 219 -8.38 6.97 25.41
N ILE A 220 -7.29 7.28 24.71
CA ILE A 220 -6.33 6.29 24.22
C ILE A 220 -5.05 6.40 25.06
N ALA A 221 -4.77 5.39 25.88
CA ALA A 221 -3.52 5.23 26.61
C ALA A 221 -2.59 4.27 25.86
N GLY A 222 -1.48 4.83 25.38
CA GLY A 222 -0.49 4.14 24.56
C GLY A 222 0.10 5.04 23.48
N ASP A 223 1.26 4.63 22.97
CA ASP A 223 1.99 5.33 21.91
C ASP A 223 2.62 4.32 20.94
N GLY A 224 3.18 4.82 19.84
CA GLY A 224 3.87 4.01 18.83
C GLY A 224 3.98 4.73 17.48
N ALA A 225 4.71 4.11 16.57
CA ALA A 225 5.03 4.68 15.25
C ALA A 225 3.77 5.04 14.43
N ALA A 226 2.66 4.32 14.64
CA ALA A 226 1.41 4.53 13.91
C ALA A 226 0.49 5.57 14.56
N ARG A 227 0.91 6.23 15.66
CA ARG A 227 0.11 7.29 16.31
C ARG A 227 -0.27 8.45 15.35
N PRO A 228 0.64 8.99 14.51
CA PRO A 228 0.28 10.03 13.55
C PRO A 228 -0.79 9.56 12.55
N MET A 229 -0.66 8.32 12.08
CA MET A 229 -1.63 7.68 11.17
C MET A 229 -3.02 7.58 11.81
N LEU A 230 -3.11 7.08 13.04
CA LEU A 230 -4.39 6.99 13.75
C LEU A 230 -5.01 8.36 13.99
N LYS A 231 -4.22 9.37 14.36
CA LYS A 231 -4.71 10.76 14.52
C LYS A 231 -5.31 11.30 13.23
N TYR A 232 -4.64 11.10 12.11
CA TYR A 232 -5.12 11.50 10.79
C TYR A 232 -6.49 10.87 10.48
N TRP A 233 -6.62 9.55 10.66
CA TRP A 233 -7.88 8.86 10.37
C TRP A 233 -9.02 9.24 11.32
N LEU A 234 -8.73 9.49 12.60
CA LEU A 234 -9.74 9.99 13.54
C LEU A 234 -10.25 11.38 13.12
N GLN A 235 -9.36 12.24 12.61
CA GLN A 235 -9.74 13.54 12.09
C GLN A 235 -10.59 13.43 10.82
N GLU A 236 -10.20 12.59 9.87
CA GLU A 236 -10.97 12.32 8.65
C GLU A 236 -12.38 11.79 8.94
N LYS A 237 -12.54 11.01 10.03
CA LYS A 237 -13.84 10.50 10.49
C LYS A 237 -14.61 11.48 11.38
N GLY A 238 -14.09 12.68 11.63
CA GLY A 238 -14.73 13.68 12.48
C GLY A 238 -14.84 13.27 13.95
N LEU A 239 -13.83 12.57 14.47
CA LEU A 239 -13.77 12.02 15.83
C LEU A 239 -12.75 12.73 16.73
N SER A 240 -12.10 13.79 16.27
CA SER A 240 -11.04 14.48 17.03
C SER A 240 -11.54 15.14 18.33
N ASP A 241 -12.81 15.54 18.38
CA ASP A 241 -13.48 16.06 19.58
C ASP A 241 -13.91 14.94 20.54
N PHE A 242 -14.01 13.71 20.03
CA PHE A 242 -14.49 12.53 20.73
C PHE A 242 -13.35 11.69 21.34
N VAL A 243 -12.14 11.78 20.78
CA VAL A 243 -10.99 10.96 21.15
C VAL A 243 -9.83 11.82 21.66
N GLN A 244 -9.31 11.48 22.85
CA GLN A 244 -8.12 12.12 23.43
C GLN A 244 -6.98 11.12 23.61
N PHE A 245 -5.77 11.48 23.19
CA PHE A 245 -4.57 10.68 23.41
C PHE A 245 -3.90 11.05 24.73
N LEU A 246 -3.68 10.06 25.59
CA LEU A 246 -2.94 10.21 26.85
C LEU A 246 -1.44 9.90 26.68
N GLY A 247 -1.07 9.18 25.61
CA GLY A 247 0.30 8.70 25.40
C GLY A 247 0.65 7.50 26.27
N SER A 248 1.93 7.14 26.32
CA SER A 248 2.43 6.06 27.20
C SER A 248 2.23 6.40 28.68
N SER A 249 1.72 5.45 29.46
CA SER A 249 1.47 5.62 30.89
C SER A 249 1.90 4.38 31.67
N ALA A 250 2.56 4.57 32.80
CA ALA A 250 2.88 3.50 33.76
C ALA A 250 1.71 3.18 34.71
N GLU A 251 0.73 4.08 34.81
CA GLU A 251 -0.37 4.03 35.77
C GLU A 251 -1.69 3.55 35.11
N ILE A 252 -1.61 2.51 34.27
CA ILE A 252 -2.76 1.99 33.52
C ILE A 252 -3.90 1.55 34.44
N GLY A 253 -3.60 0.91 35.57
CA GLY A 253 -4.62 0.48 36.53
C GLY A 253 -5.45 1.64 37.10
N ALA A 254 -4.82 2.78 37.39
CA ALA A 254 -5.52 3.98 37.86
C ALA A 254 -6.40 4.61 36.76
N LEU A 255 -5.93 4.59 35.50
CA LEU A 255 -6.74 5.03 34.36
C LEU A 255 -7.95 4.11 34.16
N MET A 256 -7.75 2.79 34.20
CA MET A 256 -8.83 1.81 34.05
C MET A 256 -9.88 1.95 35.16
N ALA A 257 -9.46 2.16 36.41
CA ALA A 257 -10.37 2.36 37.53
C ALA A 257 -11.31 3.57 37.35
N ARG A 258 -10.82 4.63 36.71
CA ARG A 258 -11.58 5.88 36.45
C ARG A 258 -12.45 5.81 35.20
N ALA A 259 -12.23 4.85 34.31
CA ALA A 259 -13.02 4.67 33.10
C ALA A 259 -14.39 4.03 33.39
N SER A 260 -15.36 4.32 32.55
CA SER A 260 -16.70 3.71 32.52
C SER A 260 -16.72 2.36 31.77
N GLY A 261 -15.77 2.14 30.88
CA GLY A 261 -15.55 0.88 30.17
C GLY A 261 -14.19 0.84 29.49
N ILE A 262 -13.72 -0.36 29.16
CA ILE A 262 -12.40 -0.61 28.59
C ILE A 262 -12.55 -1.20 27.20
N ALA A 263 -11.70 -0.78 26.27
CA ALA A 263 -11.57 -1.39 24.96
C ALA A 263 -10.12 -1.73 24.66
N GLY A 264 -9.88 -2.86 24.00
CA GLY A 264 -8.52 -3.27 23.67
C GLY A 264 -8.44 -4.73 23.29
N MET A 265 -7.25 -5.28 23.40
CA MET A 265 -6.95 -6.66 23.01
C MET A 265 -5.90 -7.32 23.91
N GLY A 266 -5.82 -8.65 23.89
CA GLY A 266 -4.87 -9.40 24.70
C GLY A 266 -5.13 -9.21 26.21
N ARG A 267 -4.06 -8.97 26.96
CA ARG A 267 -4.08 -8.79 28.43
C ARG A 267 -4.97 -7.63 28.89
N VAL A 268 -5.17 -6.61 28.05
CA VAL A 268 -6.02 -5.44 28.37
C VAL A 268 -7.46 -5.86 28.69
N LEU A 269 -7.97 -6.93 28.04
CA LEU A 269 -9.31 -7.44 28.37
C LEU A 269 -9.35 -7.99 29.79
N LEU A 270 -8.34 -8.78 30.16
CA LEU A 270 -8.23 -9.39 31.48
C LEU A 270 -8.11 -8.31 32.57
N GLU A 271 -7.30 -7.28 32.31
CA GLU A 271 -7.15 -6.11 33.18
C GLU A 271 -8.45 -5.31 33.33
N GLY A 272 -9.21 -5.13 32.24
CA GLY A 272 -10.51 -4.46 32.29
C GLY A 272 -11.55 -5.24 33.11
N ILE A 273 -11.60 -6.57 32.97
CA ILE A 273 -12.45 -7.43 33.81
C ILE A 273 -11.99 -7.38 35.28
N ALA A 274 -10.69 -7.43 35.55
CA ALA A 274 -10.13 -7.30 36.90
C ALA A 274 -10.52 -5.96 37.55
N ALA A 275 -10.57 -4.88 36.75
CA ALA A 275 -11.03 -3.55 37.17
C ALA A 275 -12.56 -3.45 37.33
N ARG A 276 -13.28 -4.55 37.14
CA ARG A 276 -14.75 -4.66 37.18
C ARG A 276 -15.43 -3.71 36.20
N LYS A 277 -14.81 -3.49 35.04
CA LYS A 277 -15.34 -2.64 33.98
C LYS A 277 -15.96 -3.50 32.87
N PRO A 278 -17.01 -3.00 32.19
CA PRO A 278 -17.40 -3.53 30.89
C PRO A 278 -16.22 -3.49 29.93
N VAL A 279 -16.06 -4.55 29.13
CA VAL A 279 -14.94 -4.68 28.19
C VAL A 279 -15.46 -4.89 26.78
N VAL A 280 -14.93 -4.11 25.83
CA VAL A 280 -15.13 -4.31 24.39
C VAL A 280 -13.85 -4.88 23.79
N MET A 281 -13.98 -6.01 23.12
CA MET A 281 -12.87 -6.65 22.43
C MET A 281 -12.64 -5.98 21.06
N VAL A 282 -11.42 -5.52 20.86
CA VAL A 282 -10.94 -4.95 19.59
C VAL A 282 -9.97 -5.97 18.98
N GLY A 283 -10.23 -6.45 17.77
CA GLY A 283 -9.29 -7.27 17.00
C GLY A 283 -8.45 -6.42 16.04
N TYR A 284 -7.48 -7.04 15.36
CA TYR A 284 -6.66 -6.38 14.34
C TYR A 284 -7.50 -5.77 13.20
N ASP A 285 -8.60 -6.43 12.85
CA ASP A 285 -9.51 -6.15 11.74
C ASP A 285 -10.81 -5.46 12.16
N GLY A 286 -11.00 -5.16 13.45
CA GLY A 286 -12.20 -4.48 13.95
C GLY A 286 -12.75 -5.01 15.28
N VAL A 287 -13.82 -4.38 15.75
CA VAL A 287 -14.51 -4.72 17.00
C VAL A 287 -15.17 -6.09 16.90
N LYS A 288 -14.86 -6.96 17.87
CA LYS A 288 -15.44 -8.32 18.01
C LYS A 288 -16.71 -8.34 18.86
N GLY A 289 -16.91 -7.30 19.65
CA GLY A 289 -18.10 -7.08 20.45
C GLY A 289 -17.79 -6.84 21.90
N VAL A 290 -18.85 -6.65 22.68
CA VAL A 290 -18.77 -6.66 24.14
C VAL A 290 -18.42 -8.05 24.62
N LEU A 291 -17.49 -8.14 25.57
CA LEU A 291 -17.07 -9.40 26.16
C LEU A 291 -18.19 -9.97 27.04
N ASP A 292 -18.79 -11.05 26.56
CA ASP A 292 -19.64 -11.96 27.34
C ASP A 292 -18.91 -13.29 27.57
N ARG A 293 -19.58 -14.26 28.21
CA ARG A 293 -18.98 -15.58 28.48
C ARG A 293 -18.56 -16.32 27.20
N ASN A 294 -19.40 -16.29 26.17
CA ASN A 294 -19.15 -17.06 24.95
C ASN A 294 -18.00 -16.45 24.13
N LEU A 295 -17.98 -15.12 24.04
CA LEU A 295 -16.90 -14.39 23.38
C LEU A 295 -15.60 -14.54 24.16
N PHE A 296 -15.65 -14.53 25.51
CA PHE A 296 -14.48 -14.77 26.34
C PHE A 296 -13.87 -16.16 26.08
N GLU A 297 -14.68 -17.22 26.13
CA GLU A 297 -14.22 -18.60 25.90
C GLU A 297 -13.63 -18.76 24.48
N SER A 298 -14.27 -18.16 23.47
CA SER A 298 -13.77 -18.18 22.09
C SER A 298 -12.48 -17.37 21.92
N ALA A 299 -12.41 -16.18 22.52
CA ALA A 299 -11.25 -15.30 22.45
C ALA A 299 -10.03 -15.86 23.17
N ALA A 300 -10.23 -16.61 24.26
CA ALA A 300 -9.16 -17.26 25.00
C ALA A 300 -8.35 -18.24 24.12
N HIS A 301 -8.97 -18.86 23.13
CA HIS A 301 -8.30 -19.77 22.18
C HIS A 301 -7.11 -19.11 21.47
N ALA A 302 -7.27 -17.86 21.03
CA ALA A 302 -6.27 -17.07 20.31
C ALA A 302 -5.64 -15.97 21.17
N ASN A 303 -5.46 -16.21 22.47
CA ASN A 303 -4.85 -15.26 23.43
C ASN A 303 -5.49 -13.86 23.40
N PHE A 304 -6.82 -13.80 23.23
CA PHE A 304 -7.59 -12.56 23.17
C PHE A 304 -7.15 -11.57 22.08
N SER A 305 -6.56 -12.09 20.99
CA SER A 305 -6.10 -11.29 19.86
C SER A 305 -7.21 -10.89 18.86
N GLY A 306 -8.36 -11.57 18.92
CA GLY A 306 -9.46 -11.36 17.98
C GLY A 306 -9.30 -12.12 16.66
N ARG A 307 -8.19 -12.83 16.46
CA ARG A 307 -8.00 -13.70 15.29
C ARG A 307 -9.07 -14.78 15.24
N GLY A 308 -9.57 -15.05 14.02
CA GLY A 308 -10.58 -16.08 13.77
C GLY A 308 -11.99 -15.74 14.30
N LEU A 309 -12.20 -14.54 14.85
CA LEU A 309 -13.52 -14.10 15.33
C LEU A 309 -14.15 -13.09 14.35
N PRO A 310 -15.47 -13.12 14.14
CA PRO A 310 -16.14 -12.15 13.26
C PRO A 310 -16.15 -10.75 13.89
N THR A 311 -16.18 -9.72 13.06
CA THR A 311 -16.44 -8.35 13.52
C THR A 311 -17.94 -8.11 13.67
N VAL A 312 -18.32 -7.22 14.60
CA VAL A 312 -19.72 -6.83 14.81
C VAL A 312 -20.00 -5.44 14.27
N GLY A 313 -21.21 -5.22 13.72
CA GLY A 313 -21.65 -3.90 13.27
C GLY A 313 -21.94 -2.94 14.43
N GLY A 314 -22.07 -1.64 14.14
CA GLY A 314 -22.33 -0.60 15.15
C GLY A 314 -23.65 -0.79 15.91
N GLU A 315 -24.72 -1.19 15.21
CA GLU A 315 -26.02 -1.47 15.86
C GLU A 315 -25.94 -2.67 16.83
N ALA A 316 -25.24 -3.73 16.43
CA ALA A 316 -25.03 -4.90 17.26
C ALA A 316 -24.20 -4.54 18.51
N LEU A 317 -23.14 -3.74 18.35
CA LEU A 317 -22.35 -3.24 19.47
C LEU A 317 -23.21 -2.41 20.44
N ASN A 318 -24.04 -1.50 19.93
CA ASN A 318 -24.92 -0.68 20.77
C ASN A 318 -25.91 -1.55 21.57
N GLN A 319 -26.53 -2.54 20.93
CA GLN A 319 -27.43 -3.47 21.61
C GLN A 319 -26.72 -4.28 22.69
N GLN A 320 -25.48 -4.71 22.46
CA GLN A 320 -24.68 -5.41 23.46
C GLN A 320 -24.34 -4.51 24.66
N LEU A 321 -23.97 -3.24 24.43
CA LEU A 321 -23.70 -2.26 25.48
C LEU A 321 -24.94 -1.96 26.34
N LEU A 322 -26.13 -1.89 25.73
CA LEU A 322 -27.40 -1.69 26.44
C LEU A 322 -27.82 -2.91 27.28
N ARG A 323 -27.44 -4.13 26.87
CA ARG A 323 -27.72 -5.35 27.67
C ARG A 323 -26.84 -5.44 28.91
N LEU A 324 -25.57 -5.01 28.80
CA LEU A 324 -24.60 -5.02 29.90
C LEU A 324 -25.08 -4.26 31.13
N SER A 325 -25.68 -3.08 30.94
CA SER A 325 -26.12 -2.20 32.04
C SER A 325 -27.14 -2.84 32.97
N ASN A 326 -27.77 -3.94 32.54
CA ASN A 326 -28.79 -4.70 33.28
C ASN A 326 -28.36 -6.14 33.63
N SER A 327 -27.09 -6.50 33.43
CA SER A 327 -26.63 -7.90 33.50
C SER A 327 -25.69 -8.19 34.69
N THR A 328 -25.66 -9.43 35.15
CA THR A 328 -24.67 -9.94 36.12
C THR A 328 -23.40 -10.48 35.44
N GLU A 329 -23.24 -10.28 34.13
CA GLU A 329 -22.18 -10.91 33.33
C GLU A 329 -20.77 -10.50 33.75
N ASN A 330 -20.54 -9.22 34.06
CA ASN A 330 -19.25 -8.75 34.57
C ASN A 330 -18.81 -9.47 35.85
N SER A 331 -19.77 -9.84 36.71
CA SER A 331 -19.46 -10.58 37.95
C SER A 331 -19.06 -12.03 37.64
N HIS A 332 -19.74 -12.68 36.68
CA HIS A 332 -19.36 -14.03 36.25
C HIS A 332 -17.99 -14.06 35.58
N LEU A 333 -17.69 -13.10 34.69
CA LEU A 333 -16.38 -12.98 34.06
C LEU A 333 -15.28 -12.71 35.09
N TYR A 334 -15.54 -11.88 36.10
CA TYR A 334 -14.61 -11.65 37.21
C TYR A 334 -14.31 -12.95 37.98
N THR A 335 -15.32 -13.76 38.29
CA THR A 335 -15.12 -15.06 38.96
C THR A 335 -14.33 -16.04 38.08
N LEU A 336 -14.61 -16.07 36.77
CA LEU A 336 -13.86 -16.90 35.81
C LEU A 336 -12.38 -16.47 35.75
N LEU A 337 -12.14 -15.16 35.66
CA LEU A 337 -10.82 -14.57 35.66
C LEU A 337 -10.05 -14.91 36.94
N GLN A 338 -10.69 -14.76 38.10
CA GLN A 338 -10.11 -15.09 39.40
C GLN A 338 -9.69 -16.57 39.49
N LYS A 339 -10.47 -17.45 38.86
CA LYS A 339 -10.20 -18.90 38.88
C LYS A 339 -9.09 -19.30 37.92
N ASP A 340 -9.08 -18.80 36.69
CA ASP A 340 -8.27 -19.37 35.60
C ASP A 340 -7.14 -18.46 35.10
N PHE A 341 -7.17 -17.16 35.42
CA PHE A 341 -6.24 -16.15 34.90
C PHE A 341 -5.59 -15.27 35.98
N ASP A 342 -5.93 -15.46 37.26
CA ASP A 342 -5.24 -14.77 38.35
C ASP A 342 -3.77 -15.21 38.45
N GLU A 343 -2.87 -14.25 38.63
CA GLU A 343 -1.42 -14.50 38.74
C GLU A 343 -1.07 -15.60 39.75
N LYS A 344 -1.71 -15.65 40.92
CA LYS A 344 -1.41 -16.69 41.92
C LYS A 344 -1.74 -18.08 41.39
N THR A 345 -2.89 -18.22 40.74
CA THR A 345 -3.36 -19.50 40.22
C THR A 345 -2.56 -19.95 39.00
N VAL A 346 -2.28 -19.04 38.07
CA VAL A 346 -1.51 -19.35 36.85
C VAL A 346 -0.08 -19.75 37.20
N TRP A 347 0.61 -18.98 38.06
CA TRP A 347 2.00 -19.27 38.40
C TRP A 347 2.14 -20.47 39.33
N ALA A 348 1.14 -20.77 40.18
CA ALA A 348 1.12 -22.04 40.93
C ALA A 348 0.98 -23.25 40.00
N ARG A 349 0.18 -23.13 38.92
CA ARG A 349 0.05 -24.16 37.89
C ARG A 349 1.37 -24.35 37.14
N PHE A 350 2.02 -23.25 36.75
CA PHE A 350 3.35 -23.27 36.12
C PHE A 350 4.39 -23.96 37.02
N ALA A 351 4.50 -23.55 38.29
CA ALA A 351 5.46 -24.13 39.23
C ALA A 351 5.29 -25.64 39.36
N LYS A 352 4.04 -26.13 39.45
CA LYS A 352 3.74 -27.57 39.48
C LYS A 352 4.21 -28.30 38.23
N PHE A 353 4.05 -27.71 37.03
CA PHE A 353 4.54 -28.33 35.80
C PHE A 353 6.06 -28.34 35.74
N MET A 354 6.71 -27.25 36.14
CA MET A 354 8.17 -27.18 36.18
C MET A 354 8.76 -28.14 37.20
N GLU A 355 8.12 -28.38 38.34
CA GLU A 355 8.55 -29.40 39.30
C GLU A 355 8.56 -30.80 38.69
N MET A 356 7.56 -31.13 37.87
CA MET A 356 7.43 -32.42 37.19
C MET A 356 8.37 -32.58 35.97
N ALA A 357 8.91 -31.47 35.48
CA ALA A 357 9.79 -31.44 34.31
C ALA A 357 11.05 -32.29 34.55
N GLN A 358 11.31 -33.19 33.60
CA GLN A 358 12.46 -34.09 33.65
C GLN A 358 13.70 -33.39 33.09
N PRO A 359 14.92 -33.75 33.53
CA PRO A 359 16.15 -33.28 32.92
C PRO A 359 16.14 -33.50 31.40
N PRO A 360 16.66 -32.54 30.62
CA PRO A 360 16.71 -32.69 29.18
C PRO A 360 17.62 -33.87 28.81
N ARG A 361 17.28 -34.56 27.73
CA ARG A 361 18.16 -35.59 27.16
C ARG A 361 19.20 -34.91 26.28
N ASN A 362 20.41 -35.48 26.21
CA ASN A 362 21.43 -35.01 25.27
C ASN A 362 20.85 -34.97 23.85
N SER A 363 20.92 -33.80 23.22
CA SER A 363 20.35 -33.52 21.91
C SER A 363 21.39 -32.86 20.99
N TYR A 364 20.94 -32.33 19.85
CA TYR A 364 21.80 -31.52 18.98
C TYR A 364 22.31 -30.23 19.63
N LEU A 365 21.75 -29.79 20.76
CA LEU A 365 22.22 -28.56 21.41
C LEU A 365 23.71 -28.65 21.78
N GLN A 366 24.21 -29.82 22.17
CA GLN A 366 25.65 -30.04 22.40
C GLN A 366 26.47 -29.93 21.11
N HIS A 367 25.93 -30.40 19.99
CA HIS A 367 26.60 -30.27 18.69
C HIS A 367 26.60 -28.82 18.21
N ILE A 368 25.47 -28.12 18.36
CA ILE A 368 25.34 -26.69 18.05
C ILE A 368 26.37 -25.90 18.88
N TYR A 369 26.51 -26.22 20.17
CA TYR A 369 27.54 -25.65 21.02
C TYR A 369 28.97 -25.94 20.51
N ALA A 370 29.27 -27.19 20.14
CA ALA A 370 30.57 -27.54 19.56
C ALA A 370 30.85 -26.80 18.25
N CYS A 371 29.83 -26.60 17.40
CA CYS A 371 29.94 -25.78 16.19
C CYS A 371 30.24 -24.33 16.53
N LEU A 372 29.58 -23.74 17.53
CA LEU A 372 29.87 -22.38 18.01
C LEU A 372 31.32 -22.25 18.52
N GLN A 373 31.84 -23.25 19.24
CA GLN A 373 33.24 -23.29 19.69
C GLN A 373 34.24 -23.40 18.52
N ALA A 374 33.83 -24.05 17.43
CA ALA A 374 34.64 -24.24 16.23
C ALA A 374 34.53 -23.08 15.23
N MET A 375 33.78 -22.03 15.55
CA MET A 375 33.70 -20.82 14.73
C MET A 375 34.97 -19.97 14.90
N PRO A 376 35.38 -19.22 13.87
CA PRO A 376 36.54 -18.32 13.97
C PRO A 376 36.30 -17.23 15.03
N VAL A 377 37.32 -16.99 15.87
CA VAL A 377 37.24 -16.01 16.99
C VAL A 377 37.00 -14.57 16.50
N ASN A 378 37.44 -14.26 15.28
CA ASN A 378 37.31 -12.92 14.67
C ASN A 378 36.13 -12.82 13.68
N ASP A 379 35.21 -13.79 13.66
CA ASP A 379 34.01 -13.69 12.83
C ASP A 379 33.00 -12.74 13.48
N GLU A 380 32.80 -11.58 12.86
CA GLU A 380 31.81 -10.57 13.27
C GLU A 380 30.40 -10.86 12.73
N THR A 381 30.24 -11.91 11.93
CA THR A 381 28.93 -12.30 11.39
C THR A 381 28.01 -12.80 12.49
N PRO A 382 26.76 -12.32 12.58
CA PRO A 382 25.76 -12.88 13.49
C PRO A 382 25.58 -14.37 13.24
N TYR A 383 25.63 -15.20 14.29
CA TYR A 383 25.72 -16.65 14.12
C TYR A 383 24.48 -17.25 13.41
N LEU A 384 23.31 -16.66 13.62
CA LEU A 384 22.06 -17.05 12.96
C LEU A 384 22.09 -16.82 11.43
N ASN A 385 22.93 -15.89 10.97
CA ASN A 385 23.08 -15.54 9.56
C ASN A 385 24.41 -16.06 8.97
N SER A 386 25.18 -16.84 9.71
CA SER A 386 26.49 -17.34 9.27
C SER A 386 26.35 -18.61 8.42
N LEU A 387 26.74 -18.52 7.14
CA LEU A 387 26.84 -19.67 6.23
C LEU A 387 27.84 -20.72 6.72
N GLU A 388 28.93 -20.28 7.35
CA GLU A 388 29.94 -21.17 7.90
C GLU A 388 29.36 -21.97 9.08
N PHE A 389 28.70 -21.29 10.01
CA PHE A 389 28.04 -21.94 11.13
C PHE A 389 27.02 -22.99 10.65
N LEU A 390 26.16 -22.61 9.70
CA LEU A 390 25.15 -23.51 9.15
C LEU A 390 25.74 -24.68 8.34
N SER A 391 26.89 -24.48 7.69
CA SER A 391 27.62 -25.55 7.01
C SER A 391 28.24 -26.53 8.00
N LYS A 392 28.83 -26.05 9.10
CA LYS A 392 29.32 -26.90 10.20
C LYS A 392 28.18 -27.71 10.83
N LEU A 393 27.01 -27.10 11.04
CA LEU A 393 25.82 -27.82 11.52
C LEU A 393 25.38 -28.95 10.56
N ALA A 394 25.54 -28.75 9.26
CA ALA A 394 25.17 -29.74 8.24
C ALA A 394 26.11 -30.94 8.16
N GLU A 395 27.32 -30.84 8.74
CA GLU A 395 28.29 -31.94 8.77
C GLU A 395 27.95 -33.01 9.82
N CYS A 396 27.01 -32.72 10.72
CA CYS A 396 26.57 -33.67 11.73
C CYS A 396 25.88 -34.89 11.09
N ARG A 397 26.13 -36.07 11.64
CA ARG A 397 25.50 -37.34 11.20
C ARG A 397 24.45 -37.81 12.20
N ALA A 398 23.24 -38.07 11.70
CA ALA A 398 22.09 -38.54 12.47
C ALA A 398 22.25 -40.02 12.87
N LYS A 399 21.97 -40.28 14.15
CA LYS A 399 21.88 -41.59 14.80
C LYS A 399 20.44 -41.99 15.08
N SER A 400 19.46 -41.06 15.00
CA SER A 400 18.02 -41.33 15.21
C SER A 400 17.09 -40.74 14.13
N PRO A 401 15.79 -41.12 14.08
CA PRO A 401 14.84 -40.56 13.12
C PRO A 401 14.52 -39.07 13.31
N VAL A 402 14.43 -38.61 14.57
CA VAL A 402 14.32 -37.18 14.92
C VAL A 402 15.54 -36.44 14.38
N GLU A 403 16.69 -37.10 14.44
CA GLU A 403 17.95 -36.55 13.97
C GLU A 403 18.03 -36.38 12.45
N ARG A 404 17.42 -37.28 11.67
CA ARG A 404 17.33 -37.11 10.20
C ARG A 404 16.43 -35.94 9.78
N ARG A 405 15.38 -35.64 10.56
CA ARG A 405 14.52 -34.48 10.32
C ARG A 405 15.33 -33.20 10.47
N PHE A 406 16.13 -33.09 11.54
CA PHE A 406 17.02 -31.96 11.77
C PHE A 406 18.04 -31.77 10.62
N GLU A 407 18.72 -32.84 10.17
CA GLU A 407 19.64 -32.78 9.02
C GLU A 407 18.97 -32.25 7.74
N THR A 408 17.77 -32.75 7.43
CA THR A 408 17.02 -32.34 6.23
C THR A 408 16.63 -30.86 6.31
N SER A 409 16.15 -30.42 7.48
CA SER A 409 15.82 -29.02 7.74
C SER A 409 17.05 -28.11 7.64
N ILE A 410 18.20 -28.52 8.16
CA ILE A 410 19.47 -27.77 8.05
C ILE A 410 19.93 -27.66 6.59
N ALA A 411 19.82 -28.73 5.79
CA ALA A 411 20.15 -28.69 4.36
C ALA A 411 19.26 -27.69 3.59
N LEU A 412 17.95 -27.66 3.91
CA LEU A 412 17.01 -26.69 3.35
C LEU A 412 17.33 -25.26 3.79
N ALA A 413 17.65 -25.04 5.07
CA ALA A 413 18.07 -23.74 5.59
C ALA A 413 19.36 -23.26 4.89
N ASN A 414 20.33 -24.15 4.69
CA ASN A 414 21.59 -23.84 4.01
C ASN A 414 21.34 -23.42 2.55
N CYS A 415 20.46 -24.13 1.84
CA CYS A 415 20.06 -23.76 0.49
C CYS A 415 19.42 -22.35 0.46
N ARG A 416 18.47 -22.07 1.36
CA ARG A 416 17.81 -20.76 1.45
C ARG A 416 18.79 -19.63 1.74
N LEU A 417 19.71 -19.83 2.67
CA LEU A 417 20.67 -18.79 3.06
C LEU A 417 21.73 -18.56 1.97
N LYS A 418 22.16 -19.62 1.27
CA LYS A 418 23.02 -19.50 0.07
C LYS A 418 22.32 -18.76 -1.07
N MET A 419 21.05 -19.05 -1.33
CA MET A 419 20.26 -18.32 -2.32
C MET A 419 20.15 -16.84 -1.97
N ALA A 420 19.86 -16.51 -0.70
CA ALA A 420 19.81 -15.12 -0.23
C ALA A 420 21.16 -14.39 -0.42
N ALA A 421 22.28 -15.03 -0.09
CA ALA A 421 23.61 -14.46 -0.32
C ALA A 421 23.93 -14.26 -1.80
N GLN A 422 23.52 -15.19 -2.68
CA GLN A 422 23.70 -15.07 -4.13
C GLN A 422 22.85 -13.94 -4.73
N ILE A 423 21.63 -13.74 -4.21
CA ILE A 423 20.77 -12.62 -4.59
C ILE A 423 21.44 -11.30 -4.19
N ALA A 424 21.86 -11.17 -2.93
CA ALA A 424 22.53 -9.96 -2.45
C ALA A 424 23.82 -9.63 -3.25
N GLN A 425 24.62 -10.63 -3.59
CA GLN A 425 25.82 -10.44 -4.40
C GLN A 425 25.49 -10.02 -5.85
N LYS A 426 24.41 -10.56 -6.43
CA LYS A 426 23.93 -10.12 -7.74
C LYS A 426 23.40 -8.69 -7.68
N ASP A 427 22.69 -8.31 -6.64
CA ASP A 427 22.17 -6.95 -6.45
C ASP A 427 23.31 -5.94 -6.33
N GLU A 428 24.38 -6.27 -5.61
CA GLU A 428 25.60 -5.44 -5.53
C GLU A 428 26.31 -5.34 -6.89
N GLN A 429 26.40 -6.43 -7.65
CA GLN A 429 26.97 -6.42 -9.01
C GLN A 429 26.13 -5.58 -9.98
N ILE A 430 24.81 -5.62 -9.86
CA ILE A 430 23.86 -4.81 -10.63
C ILE A 430 24.02 -3.34 -10.26
N GLY A 431 24.14 -3.01 -8.96
CA GLY A 431 24.40 -1.66 -8.47
C GLY A 431 25.72 -1.08 -9.00
N ASN A 432 26.80 -1.86 -8.95
CA ASN A 432 28.11 -1.45 -9.50
C ASN A 432 28.09 -1.29 -11.02
N HIS A 433 27.35 -2.13 -11.75
CA HIS A 433 27.14 -1.97 -13.20
C HIS A 433 26.30 -0.73 -13.54
N SER A 434 25.32 -0.38 -12.71
CA SER A 434 24.53 0.85 -12.86
C SER A 434 25.43 2.08 -12.72
N MET A 435 26.28 2.12 -11.70
CA MET A 435 27.19 3.25 -11.45
C MET A 435 28.19 3.48 -12.61
N HIS A 436 28.71 2.40 -13.22
CA HIS A 436 29.55 2.49 -14.41
C HIS A 436 28.80 2.92 -15.68
N LYS A 437 27.51 2.57 -15.82
CA LYS A 437 26.65 3.06 -16.90
C LYS A 437 26.34 4.55 -16.72
N ASP A 438 26.05 4.98 -15.49
CA ASP A 438 25.75 6.39 -15.19
C ASP A 438 26.94 7.31 -15.52
N THR A 439 28.16 6.84 -15.28
CA THR A 439 29.39 7.56 -15.66
C THR A 439 29.52 7.69 -17.19
N ARG A 440 29.18 6.63 -17.94
CA ARG A 440 29.19 6.65 -19.42
C ARG A 440 28.08 7.52 -20.02
N ILE A 441 26.92 7.54 -19.37
CA ILE A 441 25.78 8.39 -19.78
C ILE A 441 26.13 9.86 -19.55
N ALA A 442 26.77 10.19 -18.42
CA ALA A 442 27.25 11.55 -18.17
C ALA A 442 28.23 12.05 -19.25
N ASP A 443 29.16 11.22 -19.70
CA ASP A 443 30.08 11.56 -20.80
C ASP A 443 29.34 11.78 -22.14
N GLN A 444 28.29 10.99 -22.40
CA GLN A 444 27.45 11.15 -23.60
C GLN A 444 26.57 12.40 -23.53
N ASP A 445 26.05 12.75 -22.36
CA ASP A 445 25.24 13.95 -22.14
C ASP A 445 26.06 15.23 -22.37
N VAL A 446 27.35 15.22 -22.01
CA VAL A 446 28.28 16.32 -22.33
C VAL A 446 28.46 16.46 -23.85
N GLN A 447 28.62 15.37 -24.61
CA GLN A 447 28.70 15.42 -26.07
C GLN A 447 27.39 15.88 -26.72
N ILE A 448 26.24 15.43 -26.20
CA ILE A 448 24.92 15.84 -26.69
C ILE A 448 24.68 17.33 -26.42
N ALA A 449 25.13 17.86 -25.28
CA ALA A 449 25.06 19.28 -24.96
C ALA A 449 25.88 20.13 -25.94
N ASP A 450 27.10 19.69 -26.28
CA ASP A 450 27.95 20.37 -27.28
C ASP A 450 27.30 20.39 -28.67
N LEU A 451 26.78 19.24 -29.13
CA LEU A 451 26.07 19.14 -30.41
C LEU A 451 24.80 20.00 -30.46
N LYS A 452 24.05 20.08 -29.35
CA LYS A 452 22.88 20.98 -29.24
C LYS A 452 23.28 22.46 -29.31
N GLY A 453 24.42 22.82 -28.72
CA GLY A 453 25.00 24.16 -28.83
C GLY A 453 25.28 24.54 -30.29
N GLN A 454 25.96 23.67 -31.03
CA GLN A 454 26.26 23.87 -32.46
C GLN A 454 24.97 23.97 -33.30
N LEU A 455 23.95 23.16 -33.00
CA LEU A 455 22.66 23.19 -33.70
C LEU A 455 21.90 24.51 -33.46
N ALA A 456 21.96 25.05 -32.24
CA ALA A 456 21.33 26.32 -31.89
C ALA A 456 21.99 27.49 -32.64
N GLU A 457 23.32 27.47 -32.76
CA GLU A 457 24.08 28.48 -33.50
C GLU A 457 23.75 28.44 -35.00
N LEU A 458 23.67 27.24 -35.60
CA LEU A 458 23.21 27.06 -36.97
C LEU A 458 21.78 27.58 -37.19
N SER A 459 20.89 27.31 -36.24
CA SER A 459 19.48 27.73 -36.32
C SER A 459 19.34 29.25 -36.26
N GLN A 460 20.14 29.94 -35.44
CA GLN A 460 20.21 31.41 -35.42
C GLN A 460 20.73 31.95 -36.77
N HIS A 461 21.72 31.29 -37.37
CA HIS A 461 22.24 31.69 -38.67
C HIS A 461 21.19 31.56 -39.79
N ILE A 462 20.42 30.47 -39.79
CA ILE A 462 19.30 30.28 -40.73
C ILE A 462 18.21 31.34 -40.52
N ALA A 463 17.89 31.68 -39.26
CA ALA A 463 16.91 32.72 -38.96
C ALA A 463 17.36 34.10 -39.47
N ALA A 464 18.65 34.44 -39.32
CA ALA A 464 19.21 35.67 -39.86
C ALA A 464 19.14 35.72 -41.39
N LEU A 465 19.50 34.63 -42.07
CA LEU A 465 19.39 34.53 -43.53
C LEU A 465 17.95 34.66 -44.03
N ASN A 466 16.97 34.09 -43.32
CA ASN A 466 15.56 34.23 -43.67
C ASN A 466 15.08 35.69 -43.51
N GLN A 467 15.57 36.41 -42.50
CA GLN A 467 15.26 37.82 -42.33
C GLN A 467 15.83 38.67 -43.48
N ASP A 468 17.06 38.39 -43.91
CA ASP A 468 17.67 39.03 -45.08
C ASP A 468 16.88 38.78 -46.38
N ILE A 469 16.31 37.59 -46.55
CA ILE A 469 15.43 37.26 -47.69
C ILE A 469 14.16 38.12 -47.64
N ILE A 470 13.50 38.17 -46.48
CA ILE A 470 12.28 38.98 -46.28
C ILE A 470 12.56 40.46 -46.57
N ASP A 471 13.70 40.99 -46.12
CA ASP A 471 14.07 42.38 -46.35
C ASP A 471 14.40 42.65 -47.83
N ARG A 472 15.02 41.70 -48.54
CA ARG A 472 15.21 41.77 -49.99
C ARG A 472 13.89 41.73 -50.76
N ASP A 473 12.96 40.85 -50.39
CA ASP A 473 11.63 40.78 -51.02
C ASP A 473 10.86 42.09 -50.82
N ARG A 474 10.95 42.69 -49.63
CA ARG A 474 10.38 44.01 -49.36
C ARG A 474 11.00 45.12 -50.23
N GLN A 475 12.31 45.08 -50.48
CA GLN A 475 12.98 46.03 -51.40
C GLN A 475 12.50 45.82 -52.85
N ILE A 476 12.33 44.57 -53.28
CA ILE A 476 11.79 44.25 -54.61
C ILE A 476 10.36 44.79 -54.77
N ASP A 477 9.52 44.66 -53.74
CA ASP A 477 8.16 45.20 -53.75
C ASP A 477 8.16 46.74 -53.82
N GLN A 478 9.03 47.41 -53.06
CA GLN A 478 9.16 48.88 -53.11
C GLN A 478 9.64 49.38 -54.47
N ILE A 479 10.62 48.70 -55.07
CA ILE A 479 11.09 49.01 -56.43
C ILE A 479 9.98 48.76 -57.43
N SER A 480 9.23 47.66 -57.32
CA SER A 480 8.11 47.35 -58.19
C SER A 480 7.00 48.40 -58.13
N GLN A 481 6.68 48.90 -56.93
CA GLN A 481 5.75 50.01 -56.73
C GLN A 481 6.28 51.32 -57.36
N SER A 482 7.57 51.62 -57.21
CA SER A 482 8.23 52.76 -57.86
C SER A 482 8.16 52.68 -59.39
N VAL A 483 8.38 51.50 -59.97
CA VAL A 483 8.21 51.27 -61.41
C VAL A 483 6.76 51.54 -61.85
N VAL A 484 5.76 51.12 -61.08
CA VAL A 484 4.35 51.39 -61.38
C VAL A 484 4.03 52.89 -61.30
N VAL A 485 4.60 53.61 -60.33
CA VAL A 485 4.43 55.07 -60.19
C VAL A 485 5.10 55.81 -61.35
N HIS A 486 6.33 55.47 -61.72
CA HIS A 486 7.01 56.07 -62.87
C HIS A 486 6.36 55.71 -64.21
N GLN A 487 5.73 54.54 -64.34
CA GLN A 487 4.86 54.22 -65.47
C GLN A 487 3.61 55.13 -65.52
N ASN A 488 3.06 55.51 -64.36
CA ASN A 488 1.96 56.48 -64.27
C ASN A 488 2.43 57.92 -64.51
N ASP A 489 3.65 58.29 -64.12
CA ASP A 489 4.23 59.61 -64.44
C ASP A 489 4.53 59.73 -65.94
N LEU A 490 5.02 58.67 -66.59
CA LEU A 490 5.13 58.58 -68.04
C LEU A 490 3.77 58.71 -68.74
N LYS A 491 2.69 58.17 -68.14
CA LYS A 491 1.32 58.40 -68.63
C LYS A 491 0.91 59.86 -68.45
N ASN A 492 1.20 60.49 -67.31
CA ASN A 492 0.85 61.89 -67.07
C ASN A 492 1.61 62.85 -67.99
N ILE A 493 2.88 62.58 -68.30
CA ILE A 493 3.65 63.30 -69.33
C ILE A 493 3.00 63.13 -70.71
N ARG A 494 2.54 61.91 -71.06
CA ARG A 494 1.78 61.63 -72.30
C ARG A 494 0.42 62.35 -72.40
N TYR A 495 -0.18 62.78 -71.29
CA TYR A 495 -1.47 63.48 -71.27
C TYR A 495 -1.37 65.00 -71.01
N SER A 496 -0.16 65.53 -70.81
CA SER A 496 0.07 66.97 -70.68
C SER A 496 -0.26 67.75 -71.97
N ALA A 497 -0.69 69.01 -71.85
CA ALA A 497 -1.08 69.85 -72.98
C ALA A 497 0.06 70.06 -74.01
N SER A 498 1.32 70.01 -73.57
CA SER A 498 2.51 70.02 -74.41
C SER A 498 2.68 68.73 -75.24
N TRP A 499 2.20 67.58 -74.76
CA TRP A 499 2.17 66.31 -75.51
C TRP A 499 1.02 66.25 -76.53
N ARG A 500 -0.08 66.97 -76.27
CA ARG A 500 -1.22 67.09 -77.20
C ARG A 500 -0.93 67.96 -78.42
N ILE A 501 -0.08 68.98 -78.30
CA ILE A 501 0.30 69.85 -79.43
C ILE A 501 1.24 69.14 -80.41
N THR A 502 2.05 68.19 -79.93
CA THR A 502 3.03 67.46 -80.74
C THR A 502 2.54 66.12 -81.29
N HIS A 503 1.27 65.77 -81.04
CA HIS A 503 0.65 64.50 -81.46
C HIS A 503 0.30 64.36 -82.96
N PRO A 504 0.01 65.42 -83.76
CA PRO A 504 -0.17 65.28 -85.22
C PRO A 504 1.09 64.79 -85.94
N LEU A 505 2.25 64.90 -85.28
CA LEU A 505 3.53 64.44 -85.82
C LEU A 505 3.85 63.00 -85.44
N ARG A 506 3.03 62.29 -84.64
CA ARG A 506 3.48 61.03 -83.99
C ARG A 506 2.51 59.86 -83.90
N VAL A 507 1.39 59.84 -84.63
CA VAL A 507 0.78 58.55 -85.00
C VAL A 507 0.23 58.67 -86.41
N GLY A 508 1.05 58.34 -87.41
CA GLY A 508 0.54 58.14 -88.76
C GLY A 508 0.03 56.72 -88.99
N TYR A 509 -0.05 55.86 -87.97
CA TYR A 509 -0.37 54.45 -88.18
C TYR A 509 -1.05 53.77 -86.96
N SER A 510 -2.17 53.10 -87.25
CA SER A 510 -2.94 52.15 -86.43
C SER A 510 -3.84 52.75 -85.33
N PHE A 511 -5.10 53.11 -85.58
CA PHE A 511 -6.30 52.29 -85.92
C PHE A 511 -6.77 51.35 -84.79
N ILE A 512 -7.80 51.75 -84.02
CA ILE A 512 -9.24 51.35 -84.14
C ILE A 512 -9.54 50.00 -83.41
N SER A 513 -10.17 50.02 -82.22
CA SER A 513 -11.58 49.61 -81.92
C SER A 513 -11.60 48.48 -80.86
N LYS A 514 -12.60 48.19 -80.02
CA LYS A 514 -13.92 48.73 -79.62
C LYS A 514 -14.39 47.89 -78.38
N TRP A 515 -14.95 48.53 -77.34
CA TRP A 515 -16.20 48.23 -76.58
C TRP A 515 -16.41 46.85 -75.89
N GLY A 516 -17.06 46.65 -74.72
CA GLY A 516 -17.95 47.43 -73.82
C GLY A 516 -18.50 46.55 -72.66
N SER A 517 -19.15 47.16 -71.64
CA SER A 517 -19.53 46.70 -70.26
C SER A 517 -21.06 46.32 -70.11
N PRO A 518 -21.81 46.35 -68.94
CA PRO A 518 -21.83 45.68 -67.59
C PRO A 518 -23.22 45.07 -67.16
N ILE A 519 -23.32 44.13 -66.18
CA ILE A 519 -24.57 43.85 -65.40
C ILE A 519 -24.27 43.26 -63.99
N PHE A 520 -24.47 44.02 -62.90
CA PHE A 520 -24.66 43.45 -61.53
C PHE A 520 -25.79 44.15 -60.74
N SER A 521 -26.59 44.99 -61.42
CA SER A 521 -27.82 45.61 -60.88
C SER A 521 -29.08 44.81 -61.20
N ARG A 522 -28.95 43.51 -61.50
CA ARG A 522 -30.05 42.60 -61.84
C ARG A 522 -29.78 41.21 -61.29
N LEU A 523 -30.34 40.86 -60.14
CA LEU A 523 -31.01 39.57 -59.82
C LEU A 523 -31.35 39.47 -58.30
N PRO A 524 -32.38 38.70 -57.91
CA PRO A 524 -33.56 39.27 -57.25
C PRO A 524 -33.99 38.62 -55.92
N GLN A 525 -34.95 39.33 -55.32
CA GLN A 525 -35.93 39.11 -54.24
C GLN A 525 -36.02 37.82 -53.39
N GLY A 526 -35.56 36.64 -53.82
CA GLY A 526 -35.74 35.38 -53.06
C GLY A 526 -34.85 35.23 -51.83
N LEU A 527 -33.78 36.02 -51.74
CA LEU A 527 -32.84 35.99 -50.62
C LEU A 527 -33.07 37.14 -49.61
N ARG A 528 -34.15 37.91 -49.79
CA ARG A 528 -34.50 39.05 -48.94
C ARG A 528 -35.83 38.84 -48.20
N LYS A 529 -35.67 38.31 -46.99
CA LYS A 529 -36.58 38.36 -45.84
C LYS A 529 -37.86 37.53 -45.93
N VAL A 530 -38.13 36.90 -44.79
CA VAL A 530 -39.42 36.27 -44.47
C VAL A 530 -39.55 35.00 -45.33
N ALA A 531 -40.04 33.88 -44.83
CA ALA A 531 -41.32 33.91 -44.20
C ALA A 531 -41.65 32.54 -43.65
N LEU A 532 -42.04 32.54 -42.37
CA LEU A 532 -42.96 31.59 -41.75
C LEU A 532 -42.27 30.27 -41.36
N GLY A 533 -42.06 30.04 -40.07
CA GLY A 533 -43.07 29.38 -39.22
C GLY A 533 -42.73 27.87 -39.18
N GLN A 534 -42.91 27.09 -38.13
CA GLN A 534 -43.81 27.15 -36.98
C GLN A 534 -43.26 26.25 -35.87
N ILE A 535 -43.91 26.36 -34.72
CA ILE A 535 -43.68 25.71 -33.43
C ILE A 535 -44.64 24.50 -33.26
N ASN A 536 -44.16 23.45 -32.57
CA ASN A 536 -44.85 22.44 -31.71
C ASN A 536 -45.65 21.26 -32.31
N PRO A 537 -46.04 20.20 -31.52
CA PRO A 537 -45.46 19.61 -30.28
C PRO A 537 -45.52 18.04 -30.19
N VAL A 538 -45.05 17.50 -29.04
CA VAL A 538 -45.39 16.21 -28.37
C VAL A 538 -44.59 14.94 -28.71
N ALA A 539 -43.79 14.49 -27.73
CA ALA A 539 -43.98 13.18 -27.08
C ALA A 539 -43.22 13.17 -25.74
N HIS A 540 -43.97 13.21 -24.63
CA HIS A 540 -43.49 12.77 -23.34
C HIS A 540 -43.26 11.26 -23.39
N SER A 541 -42.02 10.81 -23.24
CA SER A 541 -41.73 9.48 -22.70
C SER A 541 -41.00 9.63 -21.37
N SER A 542 -41.70 9.19 -20.34
CA SER A 542 -41.24 9.01 -18.98
C SER A 542 -40.28 7.83 -18.89
N SER A 543 -39.07 8.13 -18.40
CA SER A 543 -38.17 7.28 -17.59
C SER A 543 -37.61 5.99 -18.25
N PRO A 544 -36.48 5.43 -17.75
CA PRO A 544 -36.33 5.04 -16.36
C PRO A 544 -35.26 5.85 -15.64
N LYS A 545 -35.61 6.26 -14.40
CA LYS A 545 -34.63 6.26 -13.31
C LYS A 545 -33.94 4.90 -13.39
N ALA A 546 -32.61 4.88 -13.50
CA ALA A 546 -31.87 3.67 -13.21
C ALA A 546 -32.26 3.28 -11.78
N SER A 547 -33.18 2.32 -11.69
CA SER A 547 -33.39 1.54 -10.50
C SER A 547 -32.00 1.01 -10.14
N GLN A 548 -31.49 1.37 -8.97
CA GLN A 548 -30.70 0.40 -8.22
C GLN A 548 -31.63 -0.80 -8.02
N GLN A 549 -31.68 -1.67 -9.01
CA GLN A 549 -32.09 -3.04 -8.82
C GLN A 549 -31.04 -3.56 -7.86
N VAL A 550 -31.44 -3.76 -6.61
CA VAL A 550 -30.73 -4.67 -5.72
C VAL A 550 -30.84 -6.02 -6.41
N ASN A 551 -29.95 -6.27 -7.38
CA ASN A 551 -29.78 -7.58 -7.95
C ASN A 551 -29.26 -8.41 -6.80
N LYS A 552 -30.15 -9.21 -6.24
CA LYS A 552 -29.84 -10.10 -5.15
C LYS A 552 -28.69 -10.99 -5.60
N ASP A 553 -27.60 -11.00 -4.84
CA ASP A 553 -26.41 -11.77 -5.17
C ASP A 553 -26.80 -13.21 -5.49
N LEU A 554 -26.31 -13.71 -6.62
CA LEU A 554 -26.50 -15.10 -6.97
C LEU A 554 -25.59 -15.94 -6.09
N SER A 555 -26.13 -17.03 -5.52
CA SER A 555 -25.26 -18.07 -4.96
C SER A 555 -24.33 -18.60 -6.05
N TRP A 556 -23.15 -19.12 -5.70
CA TRP A 556 -22.25 -19.74 -6.67
C TRP A 556 -22.96 -20.81 -7.54
N SER A 557 -23.88 -21.57 -6.93
CA SER A 557 -24.67 -22.58 -7.63
C SER A 557 -25.63 -21.99 -8.68
N ASP A 558 -26.24 -20.84 -8.39
CA ASP A 558 -27.13 -20.16 -9.32
C ASP A 558 -26.35 -19.43 -10.41
N PHE A 559 -25.23 -18.81 -10.05
CA PHE A 559 -24.28 -18.23 -10.99
C PHE A 559 -23.78 -19.28 -11.98
N SER A 560 -23.39 -20.45 -11.47
CA SER A 560 -22.96 -21.58 -12.31
C SER A 560 -24.05 -22.02 -13.28
N ARG A 561 -25.29 -22.17 -12.81
CA ARG A 561 -26.42 -22.64 -13.61
C ARG A 561 -26.92 -21.61 -14.63
N LYS A 562 -26.88 -20.32 -14.30
CA LYS A 562 -27.48 -19.26 -15.13
C LYS A 562 -26.47 -18.56 -16.04
N VAL A 563 -25.23 -18.40 -15.56
CA VAL A 563 -24.18 -17.63 -16.23
C VAL A 563 -23.12 -18.57 -16.80
N LEU A 564 -22.45 -19.37 -15.97
CA LEU A 564 -21.38 -20.26 -16.46
C LEU A 564 -21.89 -21.37 -17.40
N ALA A 565 -23.14 -21.82 -17.25
CA ALA A 565 -23.77 -22.75 -18.18
C ALA A 565 -23.87 -22.21 -19.62
N ARG A 566 -23.72 -20.89 -19.80
CA ARG A 566 -23.68 -20.21 -21.11
C ARG A 566 -22.25 -19.88 -21.54
N ARG A 567 -21.23 -20.53 -20.97
CA ARG A 567 -19.81 -20.30 -21.27
C ARG A 567 -19.51 -20.16 -22.77
N ASP A 568 -20.12 -21.00 -23.61
CA ASP A 568 -19.91 -21.02 -25.06
C ASP A 568 -20.47 -19.79 -25.80
N SER A 569 -21.27 -18.95 -25.13
CA SER A 569 -21.76 -17.69 -25.68
C SER A 569 -20.76 -16.53 -25.53
N TYR A 570 -19.72 -16.72 -24.72
CA TYR A 570 -18.63 -15.76 -24.53
C TYR A 570 -17.40 -16.17 -25.33
N LYS A 571 -16.55 -15.20 -25.70
CA LYS A 571 -15.25 -15.50 -26.35
C LYS A 571 -14.29 -16.24 -25.42
N GLY A 572 -14.43 -16.04 -24.12
CA GLY A 572 -13.63 -16.66 -23.08
C GLY A 572 -14.03 -16.10 -21.72
N ILE A 573 -13.40 -16.63 -20.66
CA ILE A 573 -13.58 -16.16 -19.29
C ILE A 573 -12.29 -15.47 -18.85
N PHE A 574 -12.40 -14.22 -18.42
CA PHE A 574 -11.31 -13.43 -17.85
C PHE A 574 -11.53 -13.28 -16.35
N VAL A 575 -10.64 -13.84 -15.55
CA VAL A 575 -10.66 -13.74 -14.10
C VAL A 575 -9.67 -12.66 -13.69
N GLN A 576 -10.20 -11.58 -13.13
CA GLN A 576 -9.39 -10.58 -12.44
C GLN A 576 -9.19 -11.07 -11.00
N GLU A 577 -7.95 -11.45 -10.67
CA GLU A 577 -7.60 -11.89 -9.33
C GLU A 577 -7.56 -10.71 -8.37
N ILE A 578 -7.62 -11.01 -7.06
CA ILE A 578 -7.76 -10.03 -5.99
C ILE A 578 -6.60 -9.02 -6.05
N VAL A 579 -6.93 -7.74 -6.15
CA VAL A 579 -5.96 -6.63 -6.17
C VAL A 579 -6.48 -5.43 -5.39
N ILE A 580 -7.69 -4.98 -5.72
CA ILE A 580 -8.49 -3.97 -5.02
C ILE A 580 -9.95 -4.38 -5.12
N ASP A 581 -10.80 -3.82 -4.25
CA ASP A 581 -12.24 -4.00 -4.37
C ASP A 581 -12.82 -3.19 -5.53
N TRP A 582 -14.02 -3.56 -5.97
CA TRP A 582 -14.73 -2.85 -7.02
C TRP A 582 -15.08 -1.42 -6.60
N ASN A 583 -15.59 -1.22 -5.38
CA ASN A 583 -16.07 0.07 -4.85
C ASN A 583 -15.01 0.85 -4.04
N VAL A 584 -13.76 0.90 -4.50
CA VAL A 584 -12.75 1.77 -3.87
C VAL A 584 -12.92 3.26 -4.25
N PRO A 585 -12.41 4.22 -3.44
CA PRO A 585 -12.55 5.66 -3.73
C PRO A 585 -11.94 6.13 -5.06
N LEU A 586 -10.98 5.37 -5.60
CA LEU A 586 -10.34 5.64 -6.88
C LEU A 586 -10.70 4.54 -7.88
N TYR A 587 -11.27 4.91 -9.02
CA TYR A 587 -11.50 3.96 -10.11
C TYR A 587 -10.20 3.78 -10.89
N GLN A 588 -9.70 2.54 -10.99
CA GLN A 588 -8.32 2.24 -11.41
C GLN A 588 -8.29 1.28 -12.61
N ARG A 589 -7.08 0.97 -13.08
CA ARG A 589 -6.83 0.05 -14.20
C ARG A 589 -7.57 -1.30 -14.08
N PRO A 590 -7.62 -2.00 -12.93
CA PRO A 590 -8.31 -3.29 -12.84
C PRO A 590 -9.80 -3.22 -13.20
N GLN A 591 -10.53 -2.22 -12.67
CA GLN A 591 -11.96 -2.07 -12.99
C GLN A 591 -12.15 -1.68 -14.46
N HIS A 592 -11.33 -0.76 -14.96
CA HIS A 592 -11.37 -0.36 -16.36
C HIS A 592 -11.11 -1.49 -17.35
N MET A 593 -10.06 -2.29 -17.10
CA MET A 593 -9.72 -3.44 -17.94
C MET A 593 -10.83 -4.49 -17.88
N ALA A 594 -11.40 -4.76 -16.70
CA ALA A 594 -12.54 -5.67 -16.54
C ALA A 594 -13.73 -5.24 -17.41
N VAL A 595 -14.16 -3.98 -17.32
CA VAL A 595 -15.28 -3.48 -18.14
C VAL A 595 -14.95 -3.53 -19.64
N ALA A 596 -13.72 -3.18 -20.04
CA ALA A 596 -13.32 -3.22 -21.44
C ALA A 596 -13.25 -4.65 -22.00
N MET A 597 -12.73 -5.62 -21.24
CA MET A 597 -12.73 -7.03 -21.62
C MET A 597 -14.15 -7.56 -21.81
N ALA A 598 -15.08 -7.20 -20.90
CA ALA A 598 -16.49 -7.56 -21.03
C ALA A 598 -17.12 -7.02 -22.33
N ARG A 599 -16.82 -5.77 -22.68
CA ARG A 599 -17.25 -5.14 -23.95
C ARG A 599 -16.66 -5.82 -25.19
N GLN A 600 -15.52 -6.49 -25.07
CA GLN A 600 -14.94 -7.31 -26.13
C GLN A 600 -15.61 -8.69 -26.28
N GLY A 601 -16.59 -9.01 -25.44
CA GLY A 601 -17.37 -10.25 -25.48
C GLY A 601 -16.85 -11.36 -24.54
N TYR A 602 -16.02 -11.02 -23.55
CA TYR A 602 -15.58 -11.95 -22.52
C TYR A 602 -16.55 -11.95 -21.33
N LEU A 603 -16.69 -13.08 -20.64
CA LEU A 603 -17.26 -13.11 -19.31
C LEU A 603 -16.17 -12.73 -18.31
N VAL A 604 -16.39 -11.67 -17.54
CA VAL A 604 -15.42 -11.20 -16.56
C VAL A 604 -15.87 -11.56 -15.15
N ILE A 605 -14.98 -12.23 -14.42
CA ILE A 605 -15.16 -12.55 -13.00
C ILE A 605 -14.12 -11.75 -12.22
N TYR A 606 -14.59 -10.80 -11.42
CA TYR A 606 -13.76 -9.90 -10.62
C TYR A 606 -13.78 -10.37 -9.16
N ARG A 607 -12.64 -10.82 -8.63
CA ARG A 607 -12.58 -11.28 -7.25
C ARG A 607 -12.43 -10.11 -6.27
N THR A 608 -13.22 -10.13 -5.22
CA THR A 608 -13.14 -9.21 -4.08
C THR A 608 -12.98 -9.99 -2.78
N THR A 609 -12.40 -9.35 -1.77
CA THR A 609 -12.38 -9.86 -0.39
C THR A 609 -13.36 -9.11 0.52
N ASN A 610 -14.17 -8.20 -0.03
CA ASN A 610 -15.01 -7.26 0.70
C ASN A 610 -14.22 -6.48 1.77
N TRP A 611 -12.99 -6.08 1.44
CA TRP A 611 -12.07 -5.46 2.39
C TRP A 611 -12.46 -4.01 2.73
N THR A 612 -12.95 -3.27 1.74
CA THR A 612 -13.22 -1.84 1.82
C THR A 612 -14.72 -1.55 1.77
N ASN A 613 -15.29 -1.31 0.59
CA ASN A 613 -16.70 -0.93 0.42
C ASN A 613 -17.51 -1.93 -0.40
N ASP A 614 -16.92 -3.07 -0.80
CA ASP A 614 -17.68 -4.16 -1.40
C ASP A 614 -18.43 -4.92 -0.30
N ASP A 615 -19.66 -5.34 -0.59
CA ASP A 615 -20.54 -6.11 0.31
C ASP A 615 -21.16 -7.31 -0.43
N VAL A 616 -20.38 -7.92 -1.33
CA VAL A 616 -20.87 -9.01 -2.19
C VAL A 616 -20.86 -10.33 -1.42
N ASN A 617 -21.98 -11.03 -1.40
CA ASN A 617 -22.11 -12.36 -0.80
C ASN A 617 -22.63 -13.36 -1.84
N GLY A 618 -21.70 -13.92 -2.63
CA GLY A 618 -22.01 -14.70 -3.83
C GLY A 618 -21.40 -14.07 -5.08
N CYS A 619 -22.20 -13.92 -6.13
CA CYS A 619 -21.84 -13.27 -7.39
C CYS A 619 -22.84 -12.15 -7.71
N ARG A 620 -22.34 -10.92 -7.91
CA ARG A 620 -23.13 -9.74 -8.27
C ARG A 620 -22.69 -9.20 -9.63
N GLU A 621 -23.64 -9.04 -10.55
CA GLU A 621 -23.38 -8.33 -11.80
C GLU A 621 -23.36 -6.83 -11.54
N VAL A 622 -22.23 -6.20 -11.84
CA VAL A 622 -22.01 -4.76 -11.63
C VAL A 622 -22.05 -3.96 -12.93
N GLU A 623 -21.69 -4.62 -14.04
CA GLU A 623 -21.79 -4.15 -15.41
C GLU A 623 -22.13 -5.37 -16.29
N GLU A 624 -22.64 -5.14 -17.50
CA GLU A 624 -22.96 -6.25 -18.42
C GLU A 624 -21.74 -7.17 -18.61
N ASN A 625 -21.90 -8.45 -18.26
CA ASN A 625 -20.85 -9.48 -18.29
C ASN A 625 -19.69 -9.29 -17.29
N VAL A 626 -19.78 -8.35 -16.34
CA VAL A 626 -18.82 -8.20 -15.24
C VAL A 626 -19.46 -8.61 -13.93
N TRP A 627 -18.94 -9.68 -13.34
CA TRP A 627 -19.45 -10.28 -12.12
C TRP A 627 -18.42 -10.17 -11.00
N VAL A 628 -18.74 -9.40 -9.97
CA VAL A 628 -17.93 -9.31 -8.74
C VAL A 628 -18.29 -10.46 -7.82
N THR A 629 -17.31 -11.10 -7.20
CA THR A 629 -17.54 -12.26 -6.32
C THR A 629 -16.52 -12.40 -5.21
N ASN A 630 -16.97 -12.87 -4.05
CA ASN A 630 -16.15 -13.29 -2.91
C ASN A 630 -16.05 -14.82 -2.78
N CYS A 631 -16.53 -15.58 -3.77
CA CYS A 631 -16.55 -17.03 -3.75
C CYS A 631 -15.20 -17.62 -4.16
N ASP A 632 -14.67 -18.56 -3.37
CA ASP A 632 -13.41 -19.25 -3.66
C ASP A 632 -13.55 -20.31 -4.76
N GLU A 633 -14.78 -20.74 -5.06
CA GLU A 633 -15.05 -21.72 -6.11
C GLU A 633 -14.60 -21.26 -7.51
N VAL A 634 -14.31 -19.97 -7.70
CA VAL A 634 -13.66 -19.42 -8.90
C VAL A 634 -12.31 -20.13 -9.20
N ASP A 635 -11.63 -20.63 -8.16
CA ASP A 635 -10.37 -21.38 -8.29
C ASP A 635 -10.53 -22.76 -8.96
N SER A 636 -11.77 -23.24 -9.09
CA SER A 636 -12.08 -24.48 -9.80
C SER A 636 -12.27 -24.31 -11.32
N LEU A 637 -12.37 -23.06 -11.81
CA LEU A 637 -12.59 -22.81 -13.23
C LEU A 637 -11.35 -23.15 -14.06
N GLU A 638 -11.56 -23.95 -15.10
CA GLU A 638 -10.57 -24.34 -16.11
C GLU A 638 -10.71 -23.50 -17.39
N ASP A 639 -9.68 -23.47 -18.23
CA ASP A 639 -9.63 -22.76 -19.52
C ASP A 639 -9.96 -21.25 -19.43
N VAL A 640 -9.50 -20.60 -18.36
CA VAL A 640 -9.68 -19.16 -18.12
C VAL A 640 -8.38 -18.39 -18.30
N VAL A 641 -8.47 -17.07 -18.48
CA VAL A 641 -7.32 -16.16 -18.35
C VAL A 641 -7.33 -15.58 -16.95
N ARG A 642 -6.25 -15.73 -16.18
CA ARG A 642 -6.13 -15.18 -14.82
C ARG A 642 -5.15 -14.01 -14.82
N SER A 643 -5.65 -12.82 -14.52
CA SER A 643 -4.84 -11.59 -14.46
C SER A 643 -4.42 -11.28 -13.02
N LEU A 644 -3.11 -11.22 -12.79
CA LEU A 644 -2.45 -10.94 -11.52
C LEU A 644 -1.68 -9.63 -11.61
N TYR A 645 -1.92 -8.69 -10.71
CA TYR A 645 -1.25 -7.39 -10.73
C TYR A 645 0.01 -7.40 -9.85
N SER A 646 1.07 -6.70 -10.29
CA SER A 646 2.32 -6.49 -9.53
C SER A 646 2.17 -5.68 -8.25
N THR A 647 0.99 -5.11 -8.01
CA THR A 647 0.65 -4.36 -6.78
C THR A 647 -0.38 -5.08 -5.91
N ALA A 648 -0.80 -6.30 -6.28
CA ALA A 648 -1.81 -7.04 -5.53
C ALA A 648 -1.31 -7.38 -4.13
N TYR A 649 -2.02 -6.98 -3.08
CA TYR A 649 -1.64 -7.21 -1.68
C TYR A 649 -1.86 -8.65 -1.18
N SER A 650 -2.87 -9.33 -1.73
CA SER A 650 -3.33 -10.65 -1.27
C SER A 650 -2.71 -11.83 -2.01
N ASN A 651 -2.14 -11.61 -3.19
CA ASN A 651 -1.64 -12.69 -4.04
C ASN A 651 -0.22 -13.09 -3.61
N SER A 652 0.01 -14.39 -3.46
CA SER A 652 1.34 -14.95 -3.22
C SER A 652 1.61 -16.07 -4.21
N VAL A 653 2.89 -16.32 -4.51
CA VAL A 653 3.32 -17.44 -5.36
C VAL A 653 2.72 -18.76 -4.86
N ASN A 654 2.70 -18.96 -3.54
CA ASN A 654 2.13 -20.16 -2.92
C ASN A 654 0.63 -20.31 -3.21
N ASN A 655 -0.15 -19.22 -3.16
CA ASN A 655 -1.58 -19.27 -3.44
C ASN A 655 -1.85 -19.58 -4.92
N ILE A 656 -1.08 -18.99 -5.83
CA ILE A 656 -1.16 -19.25 -7.27
C ILE A 656 -0.81 -20.72 -7.58
N LEU A 657 0.28 -21.23 -6.99
CA LEU A 657 0.72 -22.61 -7.20
C LEU A 657 -0.21 -23.65 -6.55
N LYS A 658 -0.77 -23.35 -5.37
CA LYS A 658 -1.66 -24.25 -4.62
C LYS A 658 -2.91 -24.62 -5.41
N ASN A 659 -3.44 -23.68 -6.18
CA ASN A 659 -4.67 -23.89 -6.94
C ASN A 659 -4.41 -24.49 -8.34
N GLY A 660 -3.13 -24.56 -8.76
CA GLY A 660 -2.71 -24.91 -10.12
C GLY A 660 -3.08 -23.82 -11.13
N ALA A 661 -2.34 -23.69 -12.23
CA ALA A 661 -2.57 -22.61 -13.20
C ALA A 661 -4.00 -22.61 -13.78
N ARG A 662 -4.60 -23.81 -13.98
CA ARG A 662 -5.99 -24.07 -14.43
C ARG A 662 -6.52 -23.04 -15.44
N GLY A 663 -5.66 -22.64 -16.38
CA GLY A 663 -5.85 -21.46 -17.21
C GLY A 663 -4.51 -20.83 -17.59
N ARG A 664 -4.57 -19.72 -18.33
CA ARG A 664 -3.39 -18.91 -18.71
C ARG A 664 -3.15 -17.86 -17.65
N ILE A 665 -1.94 -17.81 -17.10
CA ILE A 665 -1.52 -16.84 -16.09
C ILE A 665 -0.95 -15.62 -16.80
N VAL A 666 -1.56 -14.47 -16.55
CA VAL A 666 -1.13 -13.16 -17.04
C VAL A 666 -0.67 -12.33 -15.85
N TYR A 667 0.60 -11.95 -15.83
CA TYR A 667 1.16 -11.06 -14.83
C TYR A 667 1.19 -9.63 -15.37
N GLU A 668 0.33 -8.75 -14.85
CA GLU A 668 0.33 -7.33 -15.17
C GLU A 668 1.37 -6.59 -14.31
N TYR A 669 2.52 -6.32 -14.92
CA TYR A 669 3.60 -5.52 -14.35
C TYR A 669 3.29 -4.03 -14.51
N ILE A 670 2.68 -3.47 -13.47
CA ILE A 670 2.29 -2.07 -13.36
C ILE A 670 3.13 -1.33 -12.33
N ASP A 671 3.58 -0.13 -12.71
CA ASP A 671 4.39 0.79 -11.92
C ASP A 671 5.72 0.19 -11.41
N HIS A 672 6.60 1.03 -10.87
CA HIS A 672 7.82 0.54 -10.21
C HIS A 672 7.49 -0.07 -8.85
N ILE A 673 8.14 -1.18 -8.50
CA ILE A 673 8.06 -1.73 -7.14
C ILE A 673 8.96 -0.88 -6.25
N ASP A 674 8.39 0.18 -5.70
CA ASP A 674 9.06 1.16 -4.84
C ASP A 674 8.31 1.28 -3.49
N PRO A 675 9.00 1.46 -2.35
CA PRO A 675 8.35 1.70 -1.06
C PRO A 675 7.33 2.84 -1.06
N GLU A 676 7.58 3.93 -1.80
CA GLU A 676 6.67 5.08 -1.87
C GLU A 676 5.34 4.72 -2.55
N ILE A 677 5.33 3.71 -3.42
CA ILE A 677 4.14 3.21 -4.12
C ILE A 677 3.51 2.02 -3.38
N SER A 678 4.36 1.10 -2.91
CA SER A 678 3.98 -0.25 -2.49
C SER A 678 3.87 -0.43 -0.97
N GLY A 679 4.32 0.51 -0.14
CA GLY A 679 4.20 0.42 1.33
C GLY A 679 5.39 -0.28 2.00
N ASP A 680 5.11 -1.07 3.05
CA ASP A 680 6.13 -1.64 3.95
C ASP A 680 7.08 -2.70 3.35
N ASP A 681 8.18 -2.98 4.05
CA ASP A 681 9.25 -3.89 3.61
C ASP A 681 8.79 -5.34 3.38
N GLU A 682 7.77 -5.81 4.11
CA GLU A 682 7.25 -7.17 3.96
C GLU A 682 6.40 -7.29 2.69
N ASN A 683 5.59 -6.26 2.42
CA ASN A 683 4.82 -6.17 1.19
C ASN A 683 5.73 -6.09 -0.04
N ILE A 684 6.80 -5.28 0.02
CA ILE A 684 7.79 -5.19 -1.05
C ILE A 684 8.43 -6.54 -1.34
N LYS A 685 8.88 -7.28 -0.31
CA LYS A 685 9.47 -8.63 -0.48
C LYS A 685 8.51 -9.58 -1.19
N ARG A 686 7.22 -9.53 -0.85
CA ARG A 686 6.19 -10.36 -1.48
C ARG A 686 5.97 -9.97 -2.95
N LEU A 687 5.91 -8.67 -3.25
CA LEU A 687 5.78 -8.17 -4.63
C LEU A 687 7.00 -8.53 -5.49
N ILE A 688 8.20 -8.40 -4.92
CA ILE A 688 9.45 -8.86 -5.56
C ILE A 688 9.38 -10.36 -5.83
N SER A 689 8.97 -11.18 -4.85
CA SER A 689 8.82 -12.63 -5.06
C SER A 689 7.81 -12.98 -6.15
N LEU A 690 6.71 -12.22 -6.26
CA LEU A 690 5.72 -12.42 -7.32
C LEU A 690 6.26 -12.01 -8.70
N LYS A 691 7.01 -10.90 -8.77
CA LYS A 691 7.74 -10.48 -9.97
C LYS A 691 8.76 -11.54 -10.38
N ASP A 692 9.58 -12.04 -9.45
CA ASP A 692 10.59 -13.07 -9.71
C ASP A 692 9.96 -14.36 -10.21
N PHE A 693 8.82 -14.76 -9.65
CA PHE A 693 8.04 -15.89 -10.14
C PHE A 693 7.59 -15.68 -11.59
N ALA A 694 7.01 -14.52 -11.91
CA ALA A 694 6.61 -14.21 -13.28
C ALA A 694 7.81 -14.17 -14.23
N PHE A 695 8.91 -13.54 -13.82
CA PHE A 695 10.12 -13.31 -14.61
C PHE A 695 10.97 -14.57 -14.79
N SER A 696 10.85 -15.55 -13.90
CA SER A 696 11.45 -16.88 -14.06
C SER A 696 10.59 -17.85 -14.90
N GLY A 697 9.50 -17.36 -15.49
CA GLY A 697 8.64 -18.12 -16.40
C GLY A 697 7.42 -18.76 -15.74
N GLY A 698 7.09 -18.39 -14.50
CA GLY A 698 5.87 -18.82 -13.80
C GLY A 698 4.57 -18.22 -14.35
N ALA A 699 4.66 -17.14 -15.13
CA ALA A 699 3.55 -16.59 -15.91
C ALA A 699 3.67 -16.97 -17.39
N ASP A 700 2.53 -17.18 -18.06
CA ASP A 700 2.50 -17.40 -19.51
C ASP A 700 2.84 -16.12 -20.26
N TYR A 701 2.33 -14.99 -19.77
CA TYR A 701 2.56 -13.65 -20.31
C TYR A 701 2.82 -12.62 -19.22
N VAL A 702 3.73 -11.68 -19.50
CA VAL A 702 3.96 -10.47 -18.71
C VAL A 702 3.43 -9.27 -19.48
N VAL A 703 2.48 -8.55 -18.90
CA VAL A 703 1.87 -7.36 -19.50
C VAL A 703 2.44 -6.13 -18.80
N ALA A 704 3.23 -5.33 -19.50
CA ALA A 704 3.82 -4.12 -18.96
C ALA A 704 2.96 -2.89 -19.28
N SER A 705 2.78 -1.99 -18.30
CA SER A 705 2.02 -0.75 -18.49
C SER A 705 2.84 0.44 -19.03
N ALA A 706 4.17 0.35 -19.02
CA ALA A 706 5.06 1.40 -19.50
C ALA A 706 6.26 0.81 -20.27
N GLN A 707 6.89 1.61 -21.13
CA GLN A 707 7.98 1.18 -21.99
C GLN A 707 9.20 0.69 -21.18
N ASN A 708 9.54 1.36 -20.08
CA ASN A 708 10.65 0.94 -19.22
C ASN A 708 10.37 -0.43 -18.58
N LEU A 709 9.15 -0.64 -18.08
CA LEU A 709 8.72 -1.93 -17.51
C LEU A 709 8.68 -3.03 -18.59
N TYR A 710 8.30 -2.67 -19.81
CA TYR A 710 8.31 -3.59 -20.95
C TYR A 710 9.72 -4.02 -21.30
N ASN A 711 10.67 -3.08 -21.39
CA ASN A 711 12.06 -3.39 -21.68
C ASN A 711 12.64 -4.33 -20.62
N GLU A 712 12.38 -4.04 -19.34
CA GLU A 712 12.80 -4.88 -18.23
C GLU A 712 12.20 -6.30 -18.31
N ALA A 713 10.90 -6.41 -18.61
CA ALA A 713 10.26 -7.71 -18.78
C ALA A 713 10.77 -8.47 -20.02
N VAL A 714 11.05 -7.78 -21.13
CA VAL A 714 11.69 -8.39 -22.32
C VAL A 714 13.06 -8.95 -21.99
N ASP A 715 13.86 -8.23 -21.22
CA ASP A 715 15.19 -8.70 -20.79
C ASP A 715 15.09 -9.95 -19.92
N ALA A 716 14.00 -10.09 -19.13
CA ALA A 716 13.78 -11.23 -18.24
C ALA A 716 13.15 -12.47 -18.93
N VAL A 717 12.03 -12.30 -19.64
CA VAL A 717 11.22 -13.42 -20.19
C VAL A 717 11.21 -13.50 -21.73
N GLY A 718 11.81 -12.52 -22.40
CA GLY A 718 11.88 -12.43 -23.85
C GLY A 718 10.64 -11.82 -24.49
N VAL A 719 10.83 -11.22 -25.67
CA VAL A 719 9.81 -10.49 -26.43
C VAL A 719 8.54 -11.30 -26.74
N ASN A 720 8.64 -12.63 -26.84
CA ASN A 720 7.51 -13.48 -27.18
C ASN A 720 6.51 -13.68 -26.02
N LYS A 721 6.93 -13.39 -24.78
CA LYS A 721 6.10 -13.48 -23.58
C LYS A 721 5.72 -12.13 -22.99
N THR A 722 6.25 -11.04 -23.54
CA THR A 722 6.00 -9.69 -23.03
C THR A 722 5.02 -8.94 -23.94
N ILE A 723 4.02 -8.29 -23.34
CA ILE A 723 3.00 -7.50 -24.05
C ILE A 723 3.02 -6.09 -23.47
N LEU A 724 3.10 -5.06 -24.31
CA LEU A 724 2.97 -3.67 -23.88
C LEU A 724 1.50 -3.25 -23.95
N VAL A 725 0.87 -2.98 -22.81
CA VAL A 725 -0.50 -2.45 -22.73
C VAL A 725 -0.51 -1.28 -21.75
N GLN A 726 -0.35 -0.08 -22.30
CA GLN A 726 -0.39 1.17 -21.52
C GLN A 726 -1.75 1.42 -20.89
N ASN A 727 -1.81 2.36 -19.95
CA ASN A 727 -3.08 2.83 -19.41
C ASN A 727 -3.90 3.56 -20.48
N GLY A 728 -5.18 3.78 -20.18
CA GLY A 728 -6.12 4.43 -21.08
C GLY A 728 -7.21 5.20 -20.35
N VAL A 729 -8.25 5.57 -21.09
CA VAL A 729 -9.39 6.35 -20.60
C VAL A 729 -10.73 5.76 -21.05
N ASP A 730 -11.79 5.93 -20.24
CA ASP A 730 -13.16 5.74 -20.72
C ASP A 730 -13.69 7.05 -21.29
N THR A 731 -13.58 7.22 -22.61
CA THR A 731 -14.01 8.44 -23.30
C THR A 731 -15.53 8.64 -23.20
N ARG A 732 -16.33 7.58 -23.03
CA ARG A 732 -17.79 7.70 -22.84
C ARG A 732 -18.12 8.35 -21.52
N HIS A 733 -17.37 8.02 -20.47
CA HIS A 733 -17.53 8.62 -19.16
C HIS A 733 -17.15 10.11 -19.18
N TYR A 734 -15.93 10.45 -19.59
CA TYR A 734 -15.41 11.81 -19.51
C TYR A 734 -16.11 12.80 -20.47
N ARG A 735 -16.67 12.31 -21.58
CA ARG A 735 -17.43 13.14 -22.54
C ARG A 735 -18.94 13.15 -22.29
N ASN A 736 -19.42 12.49 -21.24
CA ASN A 736 -20.86 12.45 -20.97
C ASN A 736 -21.41 13.87 -20.71
N SER A 737 -22.45 14.24 -21.44
CA SER A 737 -23.08 15.56 -21.33
C SER A 737 -23.71 15.83 -19.95
N CYS A 738 -24.04 14.79 -19.17
CA CYS A 738 -24.60 14.94 -17.82
C CYS A 738 -23.69 15.73 -16.88
N HIS A 739 -22.37 15.67 -17.09
CA HIS A 739 -21.38 16.40 -16.28
C HIS A 739 -21.54 17.91 -16.39
N LYS A 740 -22.06 18.43 -17.51
CA LYS A 740 -22.31 19.86 -17.71
C LYS A 740 -23.46 20.40 -16.84
N SER A 741 -24.36 19.51 -16.42
CA SER A 741 -25.49 19.85 -15.55
C SER A 741 -25.21 19.60 -14.05
N GLN A 742 -24.05 19.03 -13.71
CA GLN A 742 -23.70 18.75 -12.33
C GLN A 742 -23.45 20.04 -11.56
N VAL A 743 -24.10 20.18 -10.40
CA VAL A 743 -23.90 21.34 -9.53
C VAL A 743 -22.57 21.20 -8.80
N LEU A 744 -21.67 22.15 -9.00
CA LEU A 744 -20.37 22.21 -8.32
C LEU A 744 -20.49 22.87 -6.95
N PRO A 745 -19.62 22.51 -5.97
CA PRO A 745 -19.58 23.17 -4.67
C PRO A 745 -19.34 24.68 -4.79
N ALA A 746 -19.96 25.46 -3.90
CA ALA A 746 -19.81 26.91 -3.88
C ALA A 746 -18.34 27.35 -3.75
N SER A 747 -17.54 26.61 -2.96
CA SER A 747 -16.11 26.85 -2.78
C SER A 747 -15.33 26.83 -4.11
N LEU A 748 -15.55 25.82 -4.95
CA LEU A 748 -14.91 25.73 -6.28
C LEU A 748 -15.43 26.81 -7.23
N ALA A 749 -16.74 27.07 -7.21
CA ALA A 749 -17.35 28.09 -8.07
C ALA A 749 -16.85 29.51 -7.76
N GLU A 750 -16.68 29.84 -6.47
CA GLU A 750 -16.11 31.10 -6.01
C GLU A 750 -14.62 31.20 -6.34
N PHE A 751 -13.87 30.12 -6.11
CA PHE A 751 -12.44 30.05 -6.45
C PHE A 751 -12.20 30.28 -7.95
N ARG A 752 -13.01 29.66 -8.82
CA ARG A 752 -12.94 29.86 -10.28
C ARG A 752 -13.25 31.30 -10.71
N LYS A 753 -14.08 32.03 -9.95
CA LYS A 753 -14.35 33.46 -10.19
C LYS A 753 -13.20 34.35 -9.72
N LYS A 754 -12.50 33.97 -8.64
CA LYS A 754 -11.35 34.70 -8.08
C LYS A 754 -10.15 34.68 -9.02
N TYR A 755 -9.89 33.53 -9.68
CA TYR A 755 -8.72 33.35 -10.54
C TYR A 755 -9.09 33.23 -12.02
N LYS A 756 -8.34 33.93 -12.88
CA LYS A 756 -8.60 33.93 -14.33
C LYS A 756 -8.39 32.55 -14.94
N TYR A 757 -7.31 31.88 -14.55
CA TYR A 757 -6.93 30.56 -15.01
C TYR A 757 -6.82 29.59 -13.83
N ILE A 758 -7.25 28.35 -14.06
CA ILE A 758 -7.14 27.26 -13.09
C ILE A 758 -6.21 26.17 -13.61
N VAL A 759 -5.19 25.85 -12.82
CA VAL A 759 -4.33 24.68 -12.99
C VAL A 759 -4.82 23.60 -12.04
N GLY A 760 -5.22 22.45 -12.55
CA GLY A 760 -5.82 21.38 -11.75
C GLY A 760 -5.07 20.06 -11.80
N TYR A 761 -4.98 19.40 -10.66
CA TYR A 761 -4.58 18.00 -10.54
C TYR A 761 -5.72 17.23 -9.88
N PHE A 762 -6.11 16.09 -10.47
CA PHE A 762 -6.86 15.07 -9.73
C PHE A 762 -6.09 13.76 -9.66
N GLY A 763 -6.14 13.09 -8.52
CA GLY A 763 -5.39 11.88 -8.23
C GLY A 763 -5.06 11.72 -6.75
N ALA A 764 -4.42 10.62 -6.36
CA ALA A 764 -3.89 10.49 -5.00
C ALA A 764 -2.88 11.62 -4.71
N LEU A 765 -3.00 12.26 -3.55
CA LEU A 765 -2.04 13.22 -3.02
C LEU A 765 -1.02 12.42 -2.23
N ALA A 766 0.08 12.04 -2.89
CA ALA A 766 1.00 11.01 -2.42
C ALA A 766 2.46 11.49 -2.41
N PRO A 767 3.37 10.78 -1.71
CA PRO A 767 4.77 11.20 -1.57
C PRO A 767 5.53 11.44 -2.87
N TRP A 768 5.15 10.75 -3.95
CA TRP A 768 5.76 10.89 -5.27
C TRP A 768 5.38 12.18 -6.02
N LEU A 769 4.49 13.03 -5.47
CA LEU A 769 4.29 14.38 -6.00
C LEU A 769 5.44 15.29 -5.57
N TRP A 770 5.84 16.20 -6.47
CA TRP A 770 6.93 17.13 -6.23
C TRP A 770 6.45 18.38 -5.47
N TYR A 771 6.15 18.24 -4.18
CA TYR A 771 5.57 19.31 -3.36
C TYR A 771 6.39 20.60 -3.35
N GLU A 772 7.73 20.49 -3.35
CA GLU A 772 8.61 21.66 -3.41
C GLU A 772 8.43 22.45 -4.71
N ILE A 773 8.15 21.77 -5.84
CA ILE A 773 7.88 22.47 -7.11
C ILE A 773 6.50 23.10 -7.12
N ILE A 774 5.52 22.42 -6.51
CA ILE A 774 4.15 22.92 -6.38
C ILE A 774 4.17 24.23 -5.57
N GLU A 775 4.81 24.24 -4.40
CA GLU A 775 4.93 25.42 -3.56
C GLU A 775 5.59 26.60 -4.29
N ARG A 776 6.69 26.35 -5.00
CA ARG A 776 7.39 27.40 -5.76
C ARG A 776 6.54 27.94 -6.92
N LEU A 777 5.81 27.09 -7.63
CA LEU A 777 4.89 27.50 -8.70
C LEU A 777 3.72 28.34 -8.16
N VAL A 778 3.12 27.90 -7.06
CA VAL A 778 2.02 28.58 -6.38
C VAL A 778 2.43 29.99 -5.97
N ASN A 779 3.62 30.13 -5.36
CA ASN A 779 4.17 31.42 -4.94
C ASN A 779 4.61 32.33 -6.10
N GLN A 780 4.99 31.76 -7.24
CA GLN A 780 5.42 32.51 -8.42
C GLN A 780 4.22 32.99 -9.26
N LYS A 781 3.09 32.26 -9.28
CA LYS A 781 1.92 32.55 -10.11
C LYS A 781 0.68 32.87 -9.26
N ASN A 782 0.76 33.98 -8.52
CA ASN A 782 -0.32 34.42 -7.61
C ASN A 782 -1.64 34.79 -8.32
N ASP A 783 -1.62 34.98 -9.64
CA ASP A 783 -2.77 35.26 -10.50
C ASP A 783 -3.47 34.00 -11.04
N VAL A 784 -2.87 32.82 -10.84
CA VAL A 784 -3.37 31.51 -11.25
C VAL A 784 -3.82 30.73 -10.02
N GLY A 785 -5.01 30.14 -10.10
CA GLY A 785 -5.54 29.27 -9.05
C GLY A 785 -5.13 27.81 -9.26
N PHE A 786 -4.70 27.14 -8.21
CA PHE A 786 -4.33 25.72 -8.22
C PHE A 786 -5.38 24.89 -7.47
N VAL A 787 -5.92 23.87 -8.14
CA VAL A 787 -6.96 22.99 -7.59
C VAL A 787 -6.42 21.56 -7.48
N PHE A 788 -6.51 20.98 -6.28
CA PHE A 788 -6.11 19.61 -6.01
C PHE A 788 -7.32 18.78 -5.58
N ILE A 789 -7.53 17.63 -6.22
CA ILE A 789 -8.67 16.74 -5.96
C ILE A 789 -8.17 15.31 -5.78
N GLY A 790 -8.57 14.65 -4.70
CA GLY A 790 -8.31 13.22 -4.48
C GLY A 790 -8.05 12.87 -3.02
N PRO A 791 -7.87 11.58 -2.72
CA PRO A 791 -7.57 11.11 -1.37
C PRO A 791 -6.16 11.52 -0.96
N ASP A 792 -5.99 11.83 0.33
CA ASP A 792 -4.66 11.90 0.94
C ASP A 792 -4.07 10.50 1.02
N TYR A 793 -2.83 10.36 0.57
CA TYR A 793 -2.11 9.11 0.56
C TYR A 793 -0.76 9.33 1.25
N TYR A 794 -0.53 8.64 2.36
CA TYR A 794 0.69 8.79 3.19
C TYR A 794 1.01 10.25 3.58
N GLY A 795 0.00 11.09 3.82
CA GLY A 795 0.16 12.46 4.33
C GLY A 795 0.64 13.48 3.30
N GLY A 796 0.34 13.24 2.01
CA GLY A 796 0.64 14.18 0.93
C GLY A 796 -0.14 15.49 1.01
N VAL A 797 -1.37 15.50 1.54
CA VAL A 797 -2.18 16.74 1.67
C VAL A 797 -1.50 17.74 2.60
N ALA A 798 -0.88 17.27 3.69
CA ALA A 798 -0.17 18.13 4.64
C ALA A 798 1.05 18.85 4.02
N LYS A 799 1.53 18.39 2.86
CA LYS A 799 2.64 18.99 2.11
C LYS A 799 2.18 19.99 1.05
N LEU A 800 0.87 20.14 0.81
CA LEU A 800 0.37 21.17 -0.09
C LEU A 800 0.62 22.56 0.50
N PRO A 801 0.99 23.55 -0.33
CA PRO A 801 1.24 24.90 0.16
C PRO A 801 -0.05 25.55 0.67
N ASN A 802 0.05 26.21 1.82
CA ASN A 802 -1.04 27.00 2.39
C ASN A 802 -1.03 28.41 1.77
N ALA A 803 -1.74 28.59 0.66
CA ALA A 803 -1.82 29.86 -0.05
C ALA A 803 -3.24 30.13 -0.58
N ASP A 804 -3.57 31.41 -0.70
CA ASP A 804 -4.87 31.91 -1.16
C ASP A 804 -5.30 31.40 -2.54
N ASN A 805 -4.32 31.10 -3.38
CA ASN A 805 -4.48 30.58 -4.73
C ASN A 805 -4.35 29.05 -4.79
N VAL A 806 -4.56 28.35 -3.68
CA VAL A 806 -4.67 26.89 -3.63
C VAL A 806 -5.97 26.48 -2.97
N ILE A 807 -6.63 25.46 -3.55
CA ILE A 807 -7.76 24.79 -2.90
C ILE A 807 -7.61 23.27 -3.04
N TYR A 808 -7.83 22.58 -1.93
CA TYR A 808 -7.95 21.13 -1.86
C TYR A 808 -9.42 20.74 -1.64
N LEU A 809 -9.96 19.85 -2.47
CA LEU A 809 -11.39 19.49 -2.45
C LEU A 809 -11.69 18.13 -1.82
N GLY A 810 -10.69 17.42 -1.31
CA GLY A 810 -10.88 16.04 -0.85
C GLY A 810 -11.03 15.05 -2.01
N SER A 811 -11.45 13.83 -1.69
CA SER A 811 -11.84 12.84 -2.69
C SER A 811 -13.18 13.21 -3.33
N VAL A 812 -13.25 13.06 -4.66
CA VAL A 812 -14.48 13.24 -5.44
C VAL A 812 -14.78 11.93 -6.14
N ASP A 813 -16.05 11.49 -6.07
CA ASP A 813 -16.51 10.26 -6.72
C ASP A 813 -16.20 10.31 -8.22
N TYR A 814 -15.59 9.24 -8.73
CA TYR A 814 -15.23 9.08 -10.14
C TYR A 814 -16.37 9.42 -11.10
N LYS A 815 -17.62 9.07 -10.75
CA LYS A 815 -18.82 9.30 -11.56
C LYS A 815 -19.10 10.78 -11.81
N ILE A 816 -18.68 11.68 -10.92
CA ILE A 816 -18.89 13.12 -11.06
C ILE A 816 -17.59 13.91 -11.21
N LEU A 817 -16.43 13.26 -11.07
CA LEU A 817 -15.11 13.87 -11.19
C LEU A 817 -14.92 14.68 -12.51
N PRO A 818 -15.40 14.23 -13.69
CA PRO A 818 -15.28 15.03 -14.91
C PRO A 818 -15.91 16.41 -14.80
N ALA A 819 -17.02 16.57 -14.08
CA ALA A 819 -17.66 17.88 -13.90
C ALA A 819 -16.76 18.86 -13.14
N TYR A 820 -16.00 18.37 -12.16
CA TYR A 820 -15.02 19.18 -11.42
C TYR A 820 -13.84 19.54 -12.32
N ALA A 821 -13.30 18.54 -13.03
CA ALA A 821 -12.13 18.72 -13.89
C ALA A 821 -12.41 19.64 -15.10
N MET A 822 -13.67 19.74 -15.56
CA MET A 822 -14.06 20.71 -16.60
C MET A 822 -13.76 22.17 -16.22
N SER A 823 -13.67 22.48 -14.91
CA SER A 823 -13.32 23.81 -14.40
C SER A 823 -11.84 24.18 -14.61
N PHE A 824 -10.99 23.20 -14.91
CA PHE A 824 -9.57 23.42 -15.15
C PHE A 824 -9.34 24.05 -16.52
N ASP A 825 -8.38 24.97 -16.60
CA ASP A 825 -7.87 25.51 -17.86
C ASP A 825 -6.66 24.72 -18.35
N VAL A 826 -5.83 24.26 -17.41
CA VAL A 826 -4.65 23.41 -17.64
C VAL A 826 -4.66 22.28 -16.61
N CYS A 827 -4.35 21.07 -17.05
CA CYS A 827 -4.20 19.92 -16.18
C CYS A 827 -2.72 19.69 -15.86
N PHE A 828 -2.42 19.34 -14.61
CA PHE A 828 -1.04 19.23 -14.12
C PHE A 828 -0.77 17.83 -13.57
N ILE A 829 0.42 17.26 -13.83
CA ILE A 829 0.90 16.01 -13.21
C ILE A 829 2.33 16.25 -12.69
N PRO A 830 2.50 16.68 -11.43
CA PRO A 830 3.81 17.05 -10.88
C PRO A 830 4.51 15.87 -10.19
N PHE A 831 4.89 14.82 -10.91
CA PHE A 831 5.63 13.72 -10.28
C PHE A 831 7.09 14.13 -10.02
N LYS A 832 7.63 13.77 -8.86
CA LYS A 832 9.03 14.02 -8.52
C LYS A 832 9.95 13.27 -9.52
N PRO A 833 11.04 13.90 -10.00
CA PRO A 833 12.03 13.23 -10.83
C PRO A 833 12.55 11.95 -10.16
N GLY A 834 12.76 10.90 -10.94
CA GLY A 834 13.12 9.57 -10.42
C GLY A 834 12.45 8.41 -11.17
N ASP A 835 12.70 7.19 -10.69
CA ASP A 835 12.30 5.97 -11.41
C ASP A 835 10.80 5.77 -11.45
N ILE A 836 10.06 6.21 -10.42
CA ILE A 836 8.60 6.28 -10.41
C ILE A 836 8.10 7.08 -11.62
N ALA A 837 8.57 8.33 -11.79
CA ALA A 837 8.15 9.17 -12.91
C ALA A 837 8.49 8.55 -14.28
N LYS A 838 9.68 7.96 -14.40
CA LYS A 838 10.16 7.34 -15.64
C LYS A 838 9.39 6.08 -16.05
N SER A 839 8.80 5.37 -15.09
CA SER A 839 8.15 4.06 -15.30
C SER A 839 6.63 4.08 -15.13
N THR A 840 6.04 5.23 -14.82
CA THR A 840 4.58 5.36 -14.67
C THR A 840 3.90 5.71 -15.99
N SER A 841 2.87 4.96 -16.36
CA SER A 841 1.90 5.36 -17.40
C SER A 841 0.63 5.90 -16.71
N PRO A 842 0.47 7.21 -16.48
CA PRO A 842 -0.63 7.71 -15.66
C PRO A 842 -1.97 7.69 -16.40
N LEU A 843 -3.03 7.16 -15.78
CA LEU A 843 -4.40 7.25 -16.31
C LEU A 843 -4.80 8.71 -16.61
N LYS A 844 -4.41 9.61 -15.72
CA LYS A 844 -4.72 11.04 -15.72
C LYS A 844 -4.38 11.72 -17.04
N LEU A 845 -3.29 11.32 -17.69
CA LEU A 845 -2.90 11.88 -18.98
C LEU A 845 -4.03 11.71 -20.01
N PHE A 846 -4.54 10.49 -20.15
CA PHE A 846 -5.58 10.15 -21.11
C PHE A 846 -6.95 10.70 -20.70
N GLU A 847 -7.21 10.80 -19.38
CA GLU A 847 -8.40 11.45 -18.84
C GLU A 847 -8.42 12.95 -19.17
N TYR A 848 -7.28 13.63 -19.08
CA TYR A 848 -7.14 15.03 -19.49
C TYR A 848 -7.25 15.22 -21.01
N PHE A 849 -6.75 14.27 -21.80
CA PHE A 849 -6.99 14.26 -23.25
C PHE A 849 -8.48 14.14 -23.58
N ALA A 850 -9.22 13.28 -22.88
CA ALA A 850 -10.66 13.11 -23.07
C ALA A 850 -11.47 14.37 -22.68
N LEU A 851 -10.95 15.14 -21.71
CA LEU A 851 -11.47 16.46 -21.32
C LEU A 851 -11.05 17.59 -22.28
N GLU A 852 -10.19 17.30 -23.25
CA GLU A 852 -9.65 18.26 -24.23
C GLU A 852 -8.92 19.43 -23.54
N LYS A 853 -8.17 19.12 -22.48
CA LYS A 853 -7.40 20.11 -21.70
C LYS A 853 -5.90 19.93 -21.93
N PRO A 854 -5.15 21.03 -22.15
CA PRO A 854 -3.68 20.97 -22.18
C PRO A 854 -3.13 20.37 -20.89
N VAL A 855 -2.08 19.56 -21.02
CA VAL A 855 -1.45 18.87 -19.90
C VAL A 855 -0.02 19.37 -19.72
N VAL A 856 0.33 19.70 -18.47
CA VAL A 856 1.70 20.01 -18.05
C VAL A 856 2.20 18.89 -17.13
N VAL A 857 3.40 18.39 -17.37
CA VAL A 857 4.03 17.32 -16.57
C VAL A 857 5.48 17.67 -16.21
N THR A 858 6.10 16.90 -15.33
CA THR A 858 7.55 16.98 -15.11
C THR A 858 8.30 16.24 -16.22
N SER A 859 9.48 16.73 -16.61
CA SER A 859 10.22 16.20 -17.78
C SER A 859 10.61 14.71 -17.67
N ASP A 860 10.73 14.16 -16.45
CA ASP A 860 11.08 12.75 -16.21
C ASP A 860 9.95 11.77 -16.55
N MET A 861 8.73 12.26 -16.77
CA MET A 861 7.57 11.42 -17.09
C MET A 861 7.59 10.96 -18.57
N ALA A 862 8.46 10.02 -18.90
CA ALA A 862 8.72 9.55 -20.28
C ALA A 862 7.45 9.10 -21.04
N GLU A 863 6.51 8.43 -20.35
CA GLU A 863 5.23 8.00 -20.93
C GLU A 863 4.32 9.17 -21.31
N CYS A 864 4.51 10.35 -20.69
CA CYS A 864 3.79 11.58 -21.00
C CYS A 864 4.53 12.39 -22.06
N THR A 865 5.84 12.60 -21.91
CA THR A 865 6.63 13.50 -22.78
C THR A 865 6.84 12.96 -24.19
N ARG A 866 6.53 11.68 -24.44
CA ARG A 866 6.47 11.11 -25.80
C ARG A 866 5.38 11.72 -26.69
N TYR A 867 4.37 12.36 -26.11
CA TYR A 867 3.32 13.06 -26.85
C TYR A 867 3.73 14.51 -27.07
N PRO A 868 3.91 14.98 -28.32
CA PRO A 868 4.27 16.37 -28.62
C PRO A 868 3.29 17.41 -28.07
N GLU A 869 2.05 17.00 -27.83
CA GLU A 869 0.98 17.84 -27.28
C GLU A 869 1.10 18.06 -25.76
N VAL A 870 1.98 17.34 -25.08
CA VAL A 870 2.19 17.45 -23.62
C VAL A 870 3.31 18.45 -23.34
N PHE A 871 2.99 19.47 -22.55
CA PHE A 871 3.95 20.45 -22.09
C PHE A 871 4.71 19.89 -20.88
N HIS A 872 6.00 20.22 -20.75
CA HIS A 872 6.80 19.71 -19.64
C HIS A 872 7.91 20.67 -19.21
N GLY A 873 8.45 20.44 -18.01
CA GLY A 873 9.60 21.18 -17.48
C GLY A 873 10.31 20.40 -16.37
N ALA A 874 11.62 20.66 -16.23
CA ALA A 874 12.48 20.07 -15.19
C ALA A 874 12.73 21.03 -14.01
N SER A 875 12.28 22.29 -14.12
CA SER A 875 12.47 23.35 -13.13
C SER A 875 11.21 24.19 -12.96
N VAL A 876 11.14 25.01 -11.90
CA VAL A 876 9.98 25.88 -11.66
C VAL A 876 9.81 26.90 -12.79
N GLN A 877 10.91 27.41 -13.34
CA GLN A 877 10.89 28.36 -14.46
C GLN A 877 10.34 27.70 -15.73
N GLU A 878 10.82 26.49 -16.05
CA GLU A 878 10.32 25.74 -17.20
C GLU A 878 8.86 25.35 -17.04
N LEU A 879 8.46 24.84 -15.87
CA LEU A 879 7.07 24.48 -15.59
C LEU A 879 6.15 25.70 -15.61
N SER A 880 6.59 26.85 -15.07
CA SER A 880 5.86 28.11 -15.19
C SER A 880 5.67 28.50 -16.66
N SER A 881 6.73 28.41 -17.48
CA SER A 881 6.65 28.68 -18.92
C SER A 881 5.76 27.67 -19.66
N ALA A 882 5.81 26.40 -19.27
CA ALA A 882 4.96 25.34 -19.80
C ALA A 882 3.48 25.61 -19.50
N ILE A 883 3.16 26.04 -18.27
CA ILE A 883 1.80 26.50 -17.89
C ILE A 883 1.37 27.70 -18.75
N ASP A 884 2.24 28.68 -18.98
CA ASP A 884 1.90 29.85 -19.81
C ASP A 884 1.59 29.46 -21.26
N LYS A 885 2.40 28.56 -21.84
CA LYS A 885 2.16 28.00 -23.19
C LYS A 885 0.86 27.18 -23.25
N ALA A 886 0.62 26.35 -22.23
CA ALA A 886 -0.60 25.57 -22.11
C ALA A 886 -1.85 26.46 -22.01
N ILE A 887 -1.80 27.53 -21.22
CA ILE A 887 -2.87 28.54 -21.12
C ILE A 887 -3.13 29.21 -22.47
N ALA A 888 -2.07 29.55 -23.22
CA ALA A 888 -2.20 30.23 -24.51
C ALA A 888 -2.90 29.37 -25.57
N ILE A 889 -2.72 28.04 -25.54
CA ILE A 889 -3.31 27.12 -26.53
C ILE A 889 -4.63 26.46 -26.06
N LYS A 890 -5.04 26.66 -24.80
CA LYS A 890 -6.14 25.91 -24.19
C LYS A 890 -7.48 25.97 -24.91
N ASP A 891 -7.70 26.99 -25.74
CA ASP A 891 -8.93 27.19 -26.50
C ASP A 891 -8.75 27.01 -28.02
N ASP A 892 -7.57 26.61 -28.48
CA ASP A 892 -7.32 26.30 -29.87
C ASP A 892 -8.09 25.03 -30.30
N ALA A 893 -8.88 25.17 -31.38
CA ALA A 893 -9.77 24.11 -31.83
C ALA A 893 -9.02 22.91 -32.43
N HIS A 894 -7.88 23.13 -33.07
CA HIS A 894 -7.08 22.05 -33.65
C HIS A 894 -6.39 21.24 -32.55
N PHE A 895 -5.88 21.93 -31.53
CA PHE A 895 -5.26 21.31 -30.37
C PHE A 895 -6.28 20.47 -29.58
N LYS A 896 -7.46 21.02 -29.25
CA LYS A 896 -8.54 20.26 -28.60
C LYS A 896 -8.93 19.02 -29.40
N LYS A 897 -9.11 19.16 -30.72
CA LYS A 897 -9.43 18.03 -31.60
C LYS A 897 -8.34 16.96 -31.57
N ARG A 898 -7.06 17.37 -31.54
CA ARG A 898 -5.94 16.42 -31.45
C ARG A 898 -5.92 15.67 -30.12
N LEU A 899 -6.13 16.36 -28.99
CA LEU A 899 -6.28 15.70 -27.68
C LEU A 899 -7.46 14.71 -27.67
N SER A 900 -8.58 15.10 -28.27
CA SER A 900 -9.75 14.25 -28.43
C SER A 900 -9.42 12.96 -29.20
N GLN A 901 -8.67 13.06 -30.30
CA GLN A 901 -8.20 11.91 -31.08
C GLN A 901 -7.25 11.02 -30.27
N LEU A 902 -6.29 11.60 -29.55
CA LEU A 902 -5.37 10.86 -28.68
C LEU A 902 -6.11 10.08 -27.60
N ALA A 903 -7.17 10.65 -27.01
CA ALA A 903 -8.01 9.94 -26.05
C ALA A 903 -8.71 8.73 -26.67
N ASP A 904 -9.22 8.86 -27.91
CA ASP A 904 -9.87 7.75 -28.61
C ASP A 904 -8.88 6.67 -29.05
N GLU A 905 -7.67 7.05 -29.47
CA GLU A 905 -6.57 6.13 -29.79
C GLU A 905 -6.09 5.33 -28.56
N ASN A 906 -6.26 5.90 -27.36
CA ASN A 906 -5.78 5.34 -26.09
C ASN A 906 -6.91 5.02 -25.11
N ASN A 907 -8.11 4.70 -25.61
CA ASN A 907 -9.23 4.30 -24.75
C ASN A 907 -9.09 2.84 -24.25
N TRP A 908 -9.84 2.48 -23.21
CA TRP A 908 -9.74 1.14 -22.62
C TRP A 908 -10.17 -0.01 -23.56
N ASP A 909 -11.09 0.22 -24.50
CA ASP A 909 -11.50 -0.80 -25.47
C ASP A 909 -10.33 -1.14 -26.41
N MET A 910 -9.53 -0.14 -26.80
CA MET A 910 -8.28 -0.32 -27.55
C MET A 910 -7.23 -1.06 -26.72
N ARG A 911 -7.12 -0.77 -25.42
CA ARG A 911 -6.19 -1.48 -24.51
C ARG A 911 -6.57 -2.96 -24.34
N ALA A 912 -7.86 -3.25 -24.16
CA ALA A 912 -8.36 -4.62 -24.10
C ALA A 912 -8.12 -5.36 -25.43
N THR A 913 -8.34 -4.69 -26.57
CA THR A 913 -8.04 -5.27 -27.89
C THR A 913 -6.56 -5.63 -28.04
N ALA A 914 -5.65 -4.74 -27.60
CA ALA A 914 -4.21 -5.00 -27.62
C ALA A 914 -3.82 -6.15 -26.70
N LEU A 915 -4.42 -6.23 -25.51
CA LEU A 915 -4.21 -7.34 -24.57
C LEU A 915 -4.65 -8.69 -25.18
N ILE A 916 -5.87 -8.76 -25.70
CA ILE A 916 -6.43 -9.96 -26.35
C ILE A 916 -5.52 -10.42 -27.51
N ALA A 917 -5.13 -9.49 -28.37
CA ALA A 917 -4.25 -9.80 -29.50
C ALA A 917 -2.88 -10.34 -29.04
N GLY A 918 -2.29 -9.75 -27.99
CA GLY A 918 -1.02 -10.20 -27.42
C GLY A 918 -1.10 -11.58 -26.76
N LEU A 919 -2.22 -11.88 -26.11
CA LEU A 919 -2.49 -13.17 -25.47
C LEU A 919 -2.83 -14.30 -26.47
N LYS A 920 -3.05 -13.96 -27.74
CA LYS A 920 -3.43 -14.90 -28.82
C LYS A 920 -4.67 -15.74 -28.43
N ILE A 921 -5.72 -15.05 -27.98
CA ILE A 921 -7.03 -15.61 -27.57
C ILE A 921 -8.19 -14.99 -28.33
#